data_AF-A0A950CSP0-F1
#
_entry.id   AF-A0A950CSP0-F1
#
_cell.length_a   1.000
_cell.length_b   1.000
_cell.length_c   1.000
_cell.angle_alpha   90.00
_cell.angle_beta   90.00
_cell.angle_gamma   90.00
#
_symmetry.space_group_name_H-M   'P 1'
#
loop_
_entity.id
_entity.type
_entity.pdbx_description
1 polymer ?
#
loop_
_entity_poly.entity_id
_entity_poly.type
_entity_poly.pdbx_seq_one_letter_code
_entity_poly.pdbx_strand_id
1 'polypeptide(L)'
;MKNCHQVAQELMVVERAAWRNPRVRRILKAAPLVVMFLLLNSRTSHAACSFKPAPDPTVDGSPHSLRHAIQMANASGQNCLIQLQAGTYTLTIRNTNGQDNTAAEGDLDITDSGHTVTIQGAGGNIGPGATIVSGNHIDRVFQVLAGANAVFSKLTIAGGVAEDDGTAGALPGTTVAEGGGLLVQNGGHVSLSNVLMRGNQAIAGAGASGTSKTGRGASGKDAQGGGIFLSSGMVNLTDSKVAQNAVTAGSGGSGYNSHCSFHGTIRTCIGHAGPGGVGGAAAGGGLYVASGIADLSRSTVSGNYVVGANGGMGGGVFGPTTDGYESQSGGNGGLAQGAGLFIASGDLNLAQTTVSGNSDYGGPAGGGLGSRSSGNALGAGIFVGTANVSLANSTIFANTAIGGNGSPSRFSGVGGGGNAAGGGLYLSHGSISLKGVTLASNQVLARSVESGSRPGTSHGGGISNAGAGLFINTTLIGNNAQDSGSPSNGNDVFGTITSSYSLIGQRAGAAITDDGGNIFDVNPLLDPGGLKFNGGPTQTVALEQGSPADGTGDNSVCTQAPPTGLGGIDQRGIARFRHGDELCDIGAFEFLTLLVEPTSLSLGVESVGQQTPPKQLSITNNQRTSVTVGTSIAGTDPLDFEIVSSTCGGSLASNRSCTIGIDFRP
;
A
#
# COMPACT_ATOMS: atom_id res chain seq x y z
N MET A 1 22.95 27.07 8.83
CA MET A 1 22.82 26.35 10.12
C MET A 1 23.48 27.19 11.22
N LYS A 2 22.71 27.73 12.18
CA LYS A 2 23.25 28.41 13.36
C LYS A 2 23.40 27.37 14.49
N ASN A 3 24.51 27.44 15.22
CA ASN A 3 25.02 26.42 16.15
C ASN A 3 24.04 26.06 17.29
N CYS A 4 23.80 24.75 17.50
CA CYS A 4 23.04 24.13 18.59
C CYS A 4 23.37 24.66 20.00
N HIS A 5 24.58 25.19 20.19
CA HIS A 5 25.05 25.63 21.50
C HIS A 5 24.36 26.90 22.02
N GLN A 6 23.91 27.77 21.12
CA GLN A 6 23.24 29.03 21.47
C GLN A 6 21.77 28.79 21.86
N VAL A 7 21.12 27.80 21.24
CA VAL A 7 19.75 27.36 21.55
C VAL A 7 19.67 26.71 22.94
N ALA A 8 20.70 25.93 23.32
CA ALA A 8 20.76 25.32 24.65
C ALA A 8 20.90 26.35 25.79
N GLN A 9 21.58 27.48 25.54
CA GLN A 9 21.73 28.54 26.54
C GLN A 9 20.43 29.36 26.71
N GLU A 10 19.66 29.59 25.64
CA GLU A 10 18.38 30.30 25.73
C GLU A 10 17.28 29.44 26.39
N LEU A 11 17.27 28.12 26.19
CA LEU A 11 16.35 27.20 26.88
C LEU A 11 16.53 27.20 28.41
N MET A 12 17.77 27.24 28.90
CA MET A 12 18.05 27.27 30.35
C MET A 12 17.60 28.58 31.03
N VAL A 13 17.52 29.68 30.29
CA VAL A 13 17.04 30.97 30.81
C VAL A 13 15.51 30.97 30.93
N VAL A 14 14.81 30.33 29.98
CA VAL A 14 13.34 30.18 29.99
C VAL A 14 12.88 29.24 31.10
N GLU A 15 13.57 28.12 31.33
CA GLU A 15 13.25 27.20 32.44
C GLU A 15 13.41 27.85 33.82
N ARG A 16 14.44 28.68 34.03
CA ARG A 16 14.64 29.38 35.31
C ARG A 16 13.59 30.46 35.58
N ALA A 17 13.04 31.07 34.53
CA ALA A 17 11.97 32.08 34.67
C ALA A 17 10.61 31.44 35.03
N ALA A 18 10.33 30.22 34.56
CA ALA A 18 9.08 29.51 34.78
C ALA A 18 8.83 29.10 36.25
N TRP A 19 9.87 28.95 37.06
CA TRP A 19 9.77 28.52 38.47
C TRP A 19 9.28 29.60 39.45
N ARG A 20 9.30 30.87 39.06
CA ARG A 20 8.96 31.99 39.95
C ARG A 20 7.53 32.51 39.82
N ASN A 21 6.73 32.00 38.88
CA ASN A 21 5.36 32.47 38.65
C ASN A 21 4.30 31.35 38.86
N PRO A 22 3.48 31.44 39.93
CA PRO A 22 2.50 30.40 40.25
C PRO A 22 1.38 30.23 39.21
N ARG A 23 1.13 31.21 38.33
CA ARG A 23 0.17 31.07 37.21
C ARG A 23 0.71 30.19 36.08
N VAL A 24 2.01 30.26 35.79
CA VAL A 24 2.70 29.43 34.79
C VAL A 24 2.78 27.97 35.25
N ARG A 25 2.93 27.75 36.57
CA ARG A 25 2.95 26.42 37.21
C ARG A 25 1.59 25.69 37.14
N ARG A 26 0.47 26.43 37.04
CA ARG A 26 -0.87 25.86 36.83
C ARG A 26 -1.12 25.49 35.37
N ILE A 27 -0.55 26.24 34.43
CA ILE A 27 -0.65 25.98 32.98
C ILE A 27 0.19 24.74 32.59
N LEU A 28 1.38 24.56 33.20
CA LEU A 28 2.25 23.40 32.97
C LEU A 28 1.74 22.06 33.56
N LYS A 29 0.71 22.08 34.42
CA LYS A 29 0.14 20.87 35.05
C LYS A 29 -1.13 20.35 34.36
N ALA A 30 -1.60 21.01 33.29
CA ALA A 30 -2.91 20.71 32.69
C ALA A 30 -2.87 20.29 31.21
N ALA A 31 -1.70 20.11 30.59
CA ALA A 31 -1.58 19.58 29.22
C ALA A 31 -0.21 18.93 29.01
N PRO A 32 -0.11 17.69 28.49
CA PRO A 32 1.17 17.13 28.11
C PRO A 32 1.72 17.88 26.89
N LEU A 33 2.91 18.44 27.08
CA LEU A 33 3.65 19.29 26.17
C LEU A 33 4.16 18.46 24.96
N VAL A 34 3.39 18.45 23.87
CA VAL A 34 3.91 18.13 22.53
C VAL A 34 4.10 19.46 21.79
N VAL A 35 5.35 19.93 21.80
CA VAL A 35 5.99 20.83 20.83
C VAL A 35 5.03 21.73 20.02
N MET A 36 4.51 22.78 20.66
CA MET A 36 3.99 23.96 19.96
C MET A 36 5.14 24.98 19.82
N PHE A 37 6.14 24.61 19.02
CA PHE A 37 7.20 25.51 18.53
C PHE A 37 7.08 25.74 17.02
N LEU A 38 5.86 25.72 16.48
CA LEU A 38 5.61 25.79 15.02
C LEU A 38 4.37 26.61 14.60
N LEU A 39 3.90 27.54 15.42
CA LEU A 39 2.77 28.42 15.05
C LEU A 39 3.08 29.93 15.02
N LEU A 40 4.37 30.32 15.14
CA LEU A 40 4.78 31.72 14.95
C LEU A 40 5.92 31.91 13.93
N ASN A 41 6.25 30.88 13.14
CA ASN A 41 7.14 31.03 11.98
C ASN A 41 6.72 30.27 10.72
N SER A 42 5.53 29.67 10.67
CA SER A 42 4.87 29.41 9.39
C SER A 42 4.14 30.68 8.95
N ARG A 43 4.91 31.70 8.54
CA ARG A 43 4.45 32.41 7.35
C ARG A 43 4.26 31.30 6.33
N THR A 44 3.05 31.16 5.79
CA THR A 44 2.91 30.51 4.49
C THR A 44 4.00 31.12 3.63
N SER A 45 5.03 30.34 3.29
CA SER A 45 5.92 30.79 2.23
C SER A 45 4.99 30.92 1.04
N HIS A 46 4.59 32.14 0.71
CA HIS A 46 4.01 32.39 -0.59
C HIS A 46 4.97 31.73 -1.57
N ALA A 47 4.46 30.83 -2.40
CA ALA A 47 5.25 30.33 -3.51
C ALA A 47 5.75 31.58 -4.24
N ALA A 48 7.07 31.76 -4.28
CA ALA A 48 7.66 32.98 -4.83
C ALA A 48 7.53 32.99 -6.36
N CYS A 49 7.25 31.83 -6.95
CA CYS A 49 6.82 31.67 -8.32
C CYS A 49 5.49 30.88 -8.42
N SER A 50 4.62 31.25 -9.38
CA SER A 50 3.34 30.56 -9.60
C SER A 50 3.04 30.39 -11.09
N PHE A 51 2.65 29.18 -11.47
CA PHE A 51 2.34 28.81 -12.84
C PHE A 51 0.93 28.22 -12.94
N LYS A 52 0.27 28.44 -14.08
CA LYS A 52 -1.08 27.93 -14.38
C LYS A 52 -1.07 27.30 -15.76
N PRO A 53 -0.47 26.11 -15.92
CA PRO A 53 -0.48 25.43 -17.21
C PRO A 53 -1.91 25.07 -17.60
N ALA A 54 -2.15 24.97 -18.91
CA ALA A 54 -3.43 24.55 -19.46
C ALA A 54 -3.40 23.04 -19.81
N PRO A 55 -4.52 22.33 -19.65
CA PRO A 55 -4.62 20.92 -20.04
C PRO A 55 -4.60 20.76 -21.57
N ASP A 56 -4.74 19.53 -22.04
CA ASP A 56 -4.97 19.20 -23.45
C ASP A 56 -6.11 20.09 -24.03
N PRO A 57 -5.95 20.60 -25.27
CA PRO A 57 -4.98 20.21 -26.29
C PRO A 57 -3.66 21.01 -26.27
N THR A 58 -3.29 21.63 -25.15
CA THR A 58 -1.98 22.30 -25.02
C THR A 58 -0.85 21.31 -25.29
N VAL A 59 0.04 21.65 -26.22
CA VAL A 59 1.10 20.73 -26.68
C VAL A 59 2.15 20.56 -25.58
N ASP A 60 2.50 19.32 -25.26
CA ASP A 60 3.58 19.02 -24.31
C ASP A 60 4.88 19.73 -24.72
N GLY A 61 5.56 20.36 -23.75
CA GLY A 61 6.76 21.16 -23.97
C GLY A 61 6.54 22.57 -24.55
N SER A 62 5.34 22.92 -25.03
CA SER A 62 5.06 24.29 -25.47
C SER A 62 4.96 25.26 -24.27
N PRO A 63 5.08 26.59 -24.48
CA PRO A 63 4.67 27.55 -23.46
C PRO A 63 3.27 27.24 -22.95
N HIS A 64 3.06 27.40 -21.64
CA HIS A 64 1.83 27.03 -20.91
C HIS A 64 1.53 25.53 -20.74
N SER A 65 2.38 24.63 -21.22
CA SER A 65 2.29 23.21 -20.86
C SER A 65 2.75 22.95 -19.42
N LEU A 66 2.37 21.78 -18.87
CA LEU A 66 2.84 21.33 -17.56
C LEU A 66 4.37 21.15 -17.55
N ARG A 67 4.94 20.52 -18.59
CA ARG A 67 6.39 20.35 -18.73
C ARG A 67 7.13 21.68 -18.68
N HIS A 68 6.67 22.67 -19.45
CA HIS A 68 7.27 23.99 -19.42
C HIS A 68 7.15 24.66 -18.04
N ALA A 69 6.02 24.51 -17.34
CA ALA A 69 5.88 25.03 -15.97
C ALA A 69 6.87 24.38 -14.98
N ILE A 70 7.12 23.09 -15.12
CA ILE A 70 8.12 22.36 -14.29
C ILE A 70 9.54 22.82 -14.61
N GLN A 71 9.90 22.95 -15.88
CA GLN A 71 11.20 23.47 -16.30
C GLN A 71 11.46 24.88 -15.73
N MET A 72 10.43 25.74 -15.73
CA MET A 72 10.53 27.08 -15.13
C MET A 72 10.62 27.03 -13.60
N ALA A 73 9.92 26.11 -12.93
CA ALA A 73 10.04 25.90 -11.49
C ALA A 73 11.44 25.41 -11.11
N ASN A 74 11.98 24.45 -11.86
CA ASN A 74 13.33 23.90 -11.68
C ASN A 74 14.44 24.96 -11.80
N ALA A 75 14.25 25.97 -12.67
CA ALA A 75 15.20 27.06 -12.86
C ALA A 75 15.03 28.22 -11.86
N SER A 76 14.00 28.19 -11.01
CA SER A 76 13.62 29.35 -10.18
C SER A 76 14.51 29.55 -8.95
N GLY A 77 15.04 28.47 -8.38
CA GLY A 77 15.73 28.48 -7.08
C GLY A 77 14.80 28.95 -5.95
N GLN A 78 13.51 28.62 -6.04
CA GLN A 78 12.45 29.13 -5.18
C GLN A 78 11.36 28.06 -4.96
N ASN A 79 10.61 28.20 -3.87
CA ASN A 79 9.38 27.41 -3.70
C ASN A 79 8.32 27.88 -4.70
N CYS A 80 7.76 26.95 -5.46
CA CYS A 80 6.86 27.24 -6.58
C CYS A 80 5.52 26.51 -6.47
N LEU A 81 4.47 27.16 -6.96
CA LEU A 81 3.11 26.60 -7.02
C LEU A 81 2.65 26.48 -8.48
N ILE A 82 2.46 25.25 -8.93
CA ILE A 82 1.86 24.91 -10.22
C ILE A 82 0.39 24.56 -9.96
N GLN A 83 -0.52 25.45 -10.36
CA GLN A 83 -1.95 25.28 -10.18
C GLN A 83 -2.58 24.79 -11.48
N LEU A 84 -3.02 23.54 -11.48
CA LEU A 84 -3.63 22.87 -12.62
C LEU A 84 -5.14 23.12 -12.65
N GLN A 85 -5.65 23.35 -13.85
CA GLN A 85 -7.09 23.30 -14.15
C GLN A 85 -7.55 21.83 -14.30
N ALA A 86 -8.85 21.60 -14.17
CA ALA A 86 -9.45 20.31 -14.49
C ALA A 86 -9.22 19.97 -15.97
N GLY A 87 -8.90 18.71 -16.24
CA GLY A 87 -8.47 18.24 -17.55
C GLY A 87 -7.30 17.28 -17.46
N THR A 88 -6.93 16.76 -18.61
CA THR A 88 -5.80 15.84 -18.76
C THR A 88 -4.59 16.63 -19.26
N TYR A 89 -3.43 16.33 -18.70
CA TYR A 89 -2.12 16.82 -19.13
C TYR A 89 -1.37 15.59 -19.64
N THR A 90 -1.40 15.36 -20.95
CA THR A 90 -0.84 14.15 -21.55
C THR A 90 0.61 14.39 -21.97
N LEU A 91 1.53 13.57 -21.45
CA LEU A 91 2.91 13.58 -21.91
C LEU A 91 3.01 12.97 -23.31
N THR A 92 3.75 13.63 -24.21
CA THR A 92 3.87 13.18 -25.61
C THR A 92 5.31 13.12 -26.14
N ILE A 93 6.27 13.69 -25.40
CA ILE A 93 7.69 13.68 -25.77
C ILE A 93 8.38 12.45 -25.18
N ARG A 94 8.86 11.52 -26.02
CA ARG A 94 9.61 10.32 -25.62
C ARG A 94 11.11 10.63 -25.47
N ASN A 95 11.78 9.86 -24.63
CA ASN A 95 13.25 9.84 -24.56
C ASN A 95 13.85 9.39 -25.92
N THR A 96 14.78 10.18 -26.45
CA THR A 96 15.43 9.89 -27.73
C THR A 96 16.75 9.12 -27.56
N ASN A 97 17.50 9.40 -26.49
CA ASN A 97 18.86 8.85 -26.27
C ASN A 97 19.02 8.22 -24.88
N GLY A 98 17.99 7.49 -24.43
CA GLY A 98 17.90 6.99 -23.06
C GLY A 98 17.36 8.04 -22.10
N GLN A 99 17.28 7.69 -20.82
CA GLN A 99 16.64 8.49 -19.77
C GLN A 99 17.18 9.93 -19.72
N ASP A 100 16.27 10.90 -19.83
CA ASP A 100 16.52 12.30 -19.50
C ASP A 100 16.34 12.54 -18.00
N ASN A 101 17.08 13.51 -17.45
CA ASN A 101 16.96 13.93 -16.04
C ASN A 101 16.86 15.46 -15.93
N THR A 102 16.25 16.12 -16.93
CA THR A 102 16.13 17.58 -17.03
C THR A 102 14.70 18.06 -17.31
N ALA A 103 13.72 17.14 -17.33
CA ALA A 103 12.34 17.32 -17.76
C ALA A 103 12.19 17.78 -19.22
N ALA A 104 13.21 17.58 -20.06
CA ALA A 104 13.20 17.92 -21.48
C ALA A 104 12.46 16.88 -22.31
N GLU A 105 12.69 15.60 -22.04
CA GLU A 105 12.05 14.46 -22.68
C GLU A 105 11.46 13.52 -21.63
N GLY A 106 10.64 12.54 -22.06
CA GLY A 106 10.20 11.46 -21.17
C GLY A 106 9.30 11.93 -20.04
N ASP A 107 9.64 11.55 -18.82
CA ASP A 107 8.98 11.93 -17.59
C ASP A 107 9.19 13.40 -17.20
N LEU A 108 8.58 13.81 -16.09
CA LEU A 108 8.69 15.17 -15.56
C LEU A 108 9.64 15.17 -14.36
N ASP A 109 10.87 15.60 -14.58
CA ASP A 109 11.88 15.73 -13.52
C ASP A 109 11.66 16.97 -12.64
N ILE A 110 11.70 16.76 -11.33
CA ILE A 110 11.76 17.84 -10.32
C ILE A 110 13.18 17.87 -9.75
N THR A 111 13.92 18.93 -10.09
CA THR A 111 15.38 19.02 -9.86
C THR A 111 15.81 20.10 -8.87
N ASP A 112 14.90 21.00 -8.44
CA ASP A 112 15.27 22.16 -7.59
C ASP A 112 15.56 21.75 -6.14
N SER A 113 16.81 21.36 -5.88
CA SER A 113 17.28 20.91 -4.58
C SER A 113 17.14 22.00 -3.51
N GLY A 114 16.54 21.65 -2.38
CA GLY A 114 16.33 22.55 -1.24
C GLY A 114 15.07 23.40 -1.33
N HIS A 115 14.35 23.34 -2.45
CA HIS A 115 13.08 24.03 -2.66
C HIS A 115 11.93 23.03 -2.86
N THR A 116 10.70 23.54 -2.81
CA THR A 116 9.48 22.77 -2.97
C THR A 116 8.73 23.16 -4.23
N VAL A 117 8.47 22.20 -5.09
CA VAL A 117 7.52 22.32 -6.20
C VAL A 117 6.17 21.74 -5.75
N THR A 118 5.18 22.60 -5.60
CA THR A 118 3.80 22.21 -5.27
C THR A 118 2.96 22.13 -6.52
N ILE A 119 2.42 20.95 -6.83
CA ILE A 119 1.54 20.68 -7.97
C ILE A 119 0.14 20.41 -7.43
N GLN A 120 -0.79 21.32 -7.72
CA GLN A 120 -2.13 21.30 -7.17
C GLN A 120 -3.19 21.21 -8.27
N GLY A 121 -4.02 20.17 -8.24
CA GLY A 121 -5.18 20.01 -9.09
C GLY A 121 -6.40 20.84 -8.69
N ALA A 122 -7.37 20.91 -9.59
CA ALA A 122 -8.54 21.78 -9.52
C ALA A 122 -9.64 21.32 -8.54
N GLY A 123 -9.47 20.20 -7.83
CA GLY A 123 -10.41 19.77 -6.78
C GLY A 123 -10.91 18.34 -6.89
N GLY A 124 -10.93 17.76 -8.10
CA GLY A 124 -11.25 16.36 -8.33
C GLY A 124 -10.00 15.54 -8.63
N ASN A 125 -9.85 14.37 -7.99
CA ASN A 125 -8.93 13.33 -8.45
C ASN A 125 -9.65 12.27 -9.31
N ILE A 126 -10.98 12.24 -9.34
CA ILE A 126 -11.79 11.37 -10.22
C ILE A 126 -13.01 12.12 -10.79
N GLY A 127 -13.52 11.69 -11.95
CA GLY A 127 -14.77 12.18 -12.54
C GLY A 127 -14.66 13.46 -13.40
N PRO A 128 -15.79 14.10 -13.76
CA PRO A 128 -15.88 15.19 -14.74
C PRO A 128 -15.24 16.54 -14.32
N GLY A 129 -14.52 16.58 -13.20
CA GLY A 129 -13.69 17.72 -12.77
C GLY A 129 -12.27 17.29 -12.37
N ALA A 130 -11.85 16.10 -12.78
CA ALA A 130 -10.56 15.54 -12.41
C ALA A 130 -9.41 16.30 -13.06
N THR A 131 -8.33 16.48 -12.30
CA THR A 131 -7.02 16.84 -12.86
C THR A 131 -6.21 15.56 -13.04
N ILE A 132 -5.82 15.23 -14.27
CA ILE A 132 -5.10 13.99 -14.59
C ILE A 132 -3.78 14.36 -15.23
N VAL A 133 -2.67 13.95 -14.63
CA VAL A 133 -1.36 13.96 -15.30
C VAL A 133 -1.13 12.55 -15.83
N SER A 134 -1.08 12.42 -17.16
CA SER A 134 -0.96 11.12 -17.82
C SER A 134 0.41 10.95 -18.44
N GLY A 135 1.13 9.92 -18.01
CA GLY A 135 2.39 9.50 -18.63
C GLY A 135 2.22 8.85 -20.00
N ASN A 136 0.98 8.63 -20.46
CA ASN A 136 0.65 8.14 -21.80
C ASN A 136 1.40 6.86 -22.24
N HIS A 137 1.88 6.08 -21.27
CA HIS A 137 2.73 4.91 -21.45
C HIS A 137 3.99 5.17 -22.30
N ILE A 138 4.49 6.41 -22.29
CA ILE A 138 5.72 6.76 -23.02
C ILE A 138 6.97 6.70 -22.16
N ASP A 139 6.81 6.95 -20.86
CA ASP A 139 7.83 6.93 -19.81
C ASP A 139 7.09 6.95 -18.45
N ARG A 140 7.83 7.02 -17.34
CA ARG A 140 7.30 7.40 -16.02
C ARG A 140 6.53 8.72 -16.09
N VAL A 141 5.78 9.04 -15.03
CA VAL A 141 5.12 10.36 -14.97
C VAL A 141 6.03 11.40 -14.35
N PHE A 142 6.66 11.09 -13.21
CA PHE A 142 7.51 12.02 -12.47
C PHE A 142 8.76 11.33 -11.92
N GLN A 143 9.86 12.08 -11.91
CA GLN A 143 11.07 11.73 -11.18
C GLN A 143 11.48 12.90 -10.27
N VAL A 144 11.66 12.61 -8.97
CA VAL A 144 12.08 13.57 -7.96
C VAL A 144 13.53 13.27 -7.60
N LEU A 145 14.43 14.15 -8.05
CA LEU A 145 15.86 13.96 -7.88
C LEU A 145 16.36 14.36 -6.49
N ALA A 146 17.62 14.04 -6.23
CA ALA A 146 18.30 14.24 -4.95
C ALA A 146 18.07 15.65 -4.37
N GLY A 147 17.56 15.71 -3.13
CA GLY A 147 17.37 16.95 -2.39
C GLY A 147 16.18 17.83 -2.83
N ALA A 148 15.44 17.46 -3.88
CA ALA A 148 14.23 18.16 -4.29
C ALA A 148 13.02 17.73 -3.43
N ASN A 149 12.06 18.65 -3.27
CA ASN A 149 10.80 18.37 -2.58
C ASN A 149 9.62 18.56 -3.53
N ALA A 150 8.70 17.60 -3.54
CA ALA A 150 7.49 17.66 -4.34
C ALA A 150 6.24 17.49 -3.47
N VAL A 151 5.25 18.35 -3.68
CA VAL A 151 3.94 18.26 -3.01
C VAL A 151 2.87 18.15 -4.07
N PHE A 152 2.16 17.03 -4.10
CA PHE A 152 1.06 16.78 -5.02
C PHE A 152 -0.27 16.83 -4.25
N SER A 153 -1.25 17.53 -4.80
CA SER A 153 -2.58 17.53 -4.20
C SER A 153 -3.72 17.53 -5.21
N LYS A 154 -4.81 16.81 -4.89
CA LYS A 154 -6.10 16.84 -5.61
C LYS A 154 -5.98 16.53 -7.11
N LEU A 155 -5.18 15.52 -7.46
CA LEU A 155 -4.95 15.12 -8.84
C LEU A 155 -4.78 13.59 -8.97
N THR A 156 -4.83 13.11 -10.21
CA THR A 156 -4.45 11.74 -10.57
C THR A 156 -3.11 11.73 -11.29
N ILE A 157 -2.25 10.77 -10.94
CA ILE A 157 -1.01 10.43 -11.66
C ILE A 157 -1.22 9.04 -12.26
N ALA A 158 -1.24 8.95 -13.59
CA ALA A 158 -1.65 7.71 -14.24
C ALA A 158 -0.93 7.39 -15.55
N GLY A 159 -0.91 6.10 -15.87
CA GLY A 159 -0.41 5.58 -17.15
C GLY A 159 1.07 5.83 -17.39
N GLY A 160 1.88 6.03 -16.35
CA GLY A 160 3.34 6.03 -16.49
C GLY A 160 3.89 4.62 -16.62
N VAL A 161 5.00 4.47 -17.35
CA VAL A 161 5.72 3.21 -17.59
C VAL A 161 7.21 3.43 -17.41
N ALA A 162 7.81 2.85 -16.36
CA ALA A 162 9.25 2.80 -16.20
C ALA A 162 9.84 1.59 -16.93
N GLU A 163 10.89 1.79 -17.72
CA GLU A 163 11.68 0.70 -18.33
C GLU A 163 13.17 0.72 -17.89
N ASP A 164 13.52 1.61 -16.97
CA ASP A 164 14.86 1.83 -16.42
C ASP A 164 14.77 2.35 -14.97
N ASP A 165 15.91 2.71 -14.37
CA ASP A 165 16.07 3.07 -12.96
C ASP A 165 16.19 4.60 -12.72
N GLY A 166 15.91 5.42 -13.74
CA GLY A 166 16.06 6.87 -13.66
C GLY A 166 17.51 7.36 -13.73
N THR A 167 18.47 6.48 -14.06
CA THR A 167 19.86 6.89 -14.31
C THR A 167 19.97 7.57 -15.67
N ALA A 168 20.49 8.81 -15.69
CA ALA A 168 20.67 9.56 -16.94
C ALA A 168 21.40 8.74 -18.04
N GLY A 169 20.80 8.68 -19.22
CA GLY A 169 21.32 7.94 -20.37
C GLY A 169 21.08 6.42 -20.34
N ALA A 170 20.41 5.89 -19.32
CA ALA A 170 19.99 4.49 -19.31
C ALA A 170 19.06 4.20 -20.49
N LEU A 171 19.29 3.11 -21.19
CA LEU A 171 18.42 2.68 -22.28
C LEU A 171 17.30 1.78 -21.72
N PRO A 172 16.09 1.81 -22.32
CA PRO A 172 14.99 0.95 -21.91
C PRO A 172 15.38 -0.53 -21.81
N GLY A 173 15.02 -1.16 -20.69
CA GLY A 173 15.27 -2.57 -20.40
C GLY A 173 16.72 -2.94 -20.08
N THR A 174 17.64 -1.97 -19.97
CA THR A 174 19.06 -2.27 -19.69
C THR A 174 19.38 -2.28 -18.19
N THR A 175 18.63 -1.55 -17.38
CA THR A 175 18.72 -1.49 -15.92
C THR A 175 17.48 -2.10 -15.25
N VAL A 176 17.36 -1.98 -13.93
CA VAL A 176 16.13 -2.33 -13.19
C VAL A 176 15.06 -1.31 -13.58
N ALA A 177 13.81 -1.72 -13.75
CA ALA A 177 12.72 -0.76 -13.96
C ALA A 177 12.19 -0.26 -12.61
N GLU A 178 12.25 1.04 -12.34
CA GLU A 178 11.87 1.63 -11.04
C GLU A 178 10.86 2.77 -11.20
N GLY A 179 9.72 2.72 -10.48
CA GLY A 179 8.90 3.91 -10.24
C GLY A 179 7.97 4.34 -11.38
N GLY A 180 7.12 3.45 -11.89
CA GLY A 180 6.27 3.72 -13.06
C GLY A 180 5.44 5.01 -13.00
N GLY A 181 4.89 5.34 -11.83
CA GLY A 181 4.20 6.62 -11.63
C GLY A 181 5.14 7.70 -11.14
N LEU A 182 5.90 7.38 -10.10
CA LEU A 182 6.79 8.30 -9.40
C LEU A 182 8.05 7.58 -8.94
N LEU A 183 9.21 8.15 -9.28
CA LEU A 183 10.52 7.73 -8.77
C LEU A 183 11.08 8.81 -7.83
N VAL A 184 11.40 8.45 -6.58
CA VAL A 184 11.96 9.37 -5.56
C VAL A 184 13.38 8.93 -5.21
N GLN A 185 14.36 9.78 -5.52
CA GLN A 185 15.78 9.45 -5.42
C GLN A 185 16.48 10.23 -4.30
N ASN A 186 17.47 9.57 -3.69
CA ASN A 186 18.58 10.17 -2.94
C ASN A 186 18.17 11.25 -1.91
N GLY A 187 17.20 10.93 -1.05
CA GLY A 187 16.74 11.83 0.01
C GLY A 187 15.69 12.85 -0.43
N GLY A 188 15.10 12.69 -1.62
CA GLY A 188 13.93 13.46 -2.02
C GLY A 188 12.75 13.27 -1.07
N HIS A 189 11.91 14.30 -0.97
CA HIS A 189 10.71 14.27 -0.12
C HIS A 189 9.45 14.49 -0.95
N VAL A 190 8.48 13.58 -0.81
CA VAL A 190 7.20 13.66 -1.49
C VAL A 190 6.05 13.63 -0.51
N SER A 191 5.13 14.58 -0.68
CA SER A 191 3.82 14.55 -0.02
C SER A 191 2.69 14.45 -1.03
N LEU A 192 1.79 13.51 -0.81
CA LEU A 192 0.62 13.21 -1.64
C LEU A 192 -0.62 13.42 -0.78
N SER A 193 -1.45 14.42 -1.13
CA SER A 193 -2.69 14.71 -0.40
C SER A 193 -3.89 14.68 -1.34
N ASN A 194 -4.82 13.76 -1.12
CA ASN A 194 -5.95 13.56 -2.03
C ASN A 194 -5.48 13.26 -3.47
N VAL A 195 -4.48 12.39 -3.58
CA VAL A 195 -3.91 11.97 -4.87
C VAL A 195 -4.31 10.53 -5.18
N LEU A 196 -4.63 10.26 -6.44
CA LEU A 196 -4.83 8.92 -6.96
C LEU A 196 -3.65 8.54 -7.87
N MET A 197 -2.85 7.56 -7.45
CA MET A 197 -1.81 6.91 -8.26
C MET A 197 -2.43 5.67 -8.92
N ARG A 198 -2.63 5.67 -10.24
CA ARG A 198 -3.36 4.57 -10.91
C ARG A 198 -2.82 4.14 -12.26
N GLY A 199 -2.75 2.83 -12.49
CA GLY A 199 -2.44 2.26 -13.80
C GLY A 199 -1.01 2.51 -14.25
N ASN A 200 -0.10 2.76 -13.30
CA ASN A 200 1.32 2.94 -13.58
C ASN A 200 2.05 1.60 -13.52
N GLN A 201 3.13 1.47 -14.30
CA GLN A 201 3.81 0.19 -14.50
C GLN A 201 5.33 0.33 -14.42
N ALA A 202 5.99 -0.64 -13.81
CA ALA A 202 7.43 -0.86 -14.01
C ALA A 202 7.62 -2.15 -14.83
N ILE A 203 8.30 -2.06 -15.97
CA ILE A 203 8.45 -3.14 -16.94
C ILE A 203 9.93 -3.33 -17.26
N ALA A 204 10.50 -4.46 -16.87
CA ALA A 204 11.92 -4.71 -17.03
C ALA A 204 12.28 -5.51 -18.28
N GLY A 205 13.49 -5.30 -18.78
CA GLY A 205 13.99 -5.93 -20.00
C GLY A 205 14.28 -7.43 -19.86
N ALA A 206 14.01 -8.19 -20.92
CA ALA A 206 14.31 -9.61 -20.99
C ALA A 206 15.82 -9.88 -21.08
N GLY A 207 16.25 -11.03 -20.54
CA GLY A 207 17.60 -11.52 -20.68
C GLY A 207 17.89 -11.94 -22.12
N ALA A 208 19.08 -11.61 -22.62
CA ALA A 208 19.55 -12.05 -23.94
C ALA A 208 19.70 -13.58 -24.01
N SER A 209 19.29 -14.18 -25.13
CA SER A 209 19.54 -15.61 -25.39
C SER A 209 21.03 -15.88 -25.64
N GLY A 210 21.48 -17.09 -25.30
CA GLY A 210 22.85 -17.52 -25.57
C GLY A 210 23.16 -17.60 -27.06
N THR A 211 24.27 -16.97 -27.50
CA THR A 211 24.65 -16.86 -28.93
C THR A 211 25.88 -17.70 -29.32
N SER A 212 26.56 -18.34 -28.36
CA SER A 212 27.79 -19.10 -28.58
C SER A 212 27.66 -20.55 -28.11
N LYS A 213 28.62 -21.40 -28.48
CA LYS A 213 28.74 -22.78 -28.00
C LYS A 213 28.84 -22.77 -26.46
N THR A 214 27.88 -23.38 -25.75
CA THR A 214 27.62 -23.29 -24.29
C THR A 214 26.94 -22.02 -23.77
N GLY A 215 26.51 -21.11 -24.64
CA GLY A 215 25.91 -19.83 -24.30
C GLY A 215 24.72 -19.98 -23.36
N ARG A 216 24.90 -19.57 -22.10
CA ARG A 216 23.85 -19.46 -21.11
C ARG A 216 22.95 -18.27 -21.46
N GLY A 217 21.64 -18.45 -21.37
CA GLY A 217 20.71 -17.33 -21.42
C GLY A 217 20.94 -16.37 -20.26
N ALA A 218 21.01 -15.07 -20.53
CA ALA A 218 21.19 -14.07 -19.49
C ALA A 218 19.96 -14.01 -18.58
N SER A 219 20.13 -13.57 -17.33
CA SER A 219 19.00 -13.30 -16.46
C SER A 219 18.16 -12.15 -17.02
N GLY A 220 16.86 -12.22 -16.84
CA GLY A 220 16.00 -11.07 -17.03
C GLY A 220 16.23 -10.03 -15.93
N LYS A 221 15.84 -8.79 -16.21
CA LYS A 221 16.00 -7.66 -15.29
C LYS A 221 14.86 -7.61 -14.28
N ASP A 222 15.15 -7.06 -13.11
CA ASP A 222 14.17 -6.87 -12.05
C ASP A 222 13.32 -5.61 -12.31
N ALA A 223 12.11 -5.58 -11.74
CA ALA A 223 11.21 -4.42 -11.79
C ALA A 223 10.64 -4.12 -10.40
N GLN A 224 10.52 -2.83 -10.05
CA GLN A 224 10.21 -2.38 -8.69
C GLN A 224 9.34 -1.11 -8.70
N GLY A 225 8.37 -1.00 -7.79
CA GLY A 225 7.65 0.25 -7.55
C GLY A 225 6.74 0.68 -8.72
N GLY A 226 5.74 -0.14 -9.09
CA GLY A 226 4.87 0.16 -10.23
C GLY A 226 4.17 1.51 -10.11
N GLY A 227 3.65 1.82 -8.92
CA GLY A 227 3.11 3.14 -8.59
C GLY A 227 4.20 4.12 -8.16
N ILE A 228 4.87 3.82 -7.04
CA ILE A 228 5.90 4.67 -6.44
C ILE A 228 7.12 3.83 -6.10
N PHE A 229 8.31 4.36 -6.40
CA PHE A 229 9.57 3.86 -5.88
C PHE A 229 10.26 4.93 -5.03
N LEU A 230 10.68 4.55 -3.82
CA LEU A 230 11.46 5.38 -2.91
C LEU A 230 12.83 4.74 -2.66
N SER A 231 13.90 5.36 -3.16
CA SER A 231 15.26 4.88 -2.90
C SER A 231 15.69 5.20 -1.46
N SER A 232 15.43 6.43 -1.02
CA SER A 232 15.71 6.99 0.31
C SER A 232 15.01 8.34 0.45
N GLY A 233 14.78 8.81 1.68
CA GLY A 233 14.04 10.05 1.94
C GLY A 233 12.67 9.76 2.54
N MET A 234 11.64 10.48 2.11
CA MET A 234 10.30 10.33 2.67
C MET A 234 9.21 10.39 1.62
N VAL A 235 8.22 9.50 1.77
CA VAL A 235 6.95 9.55 1.05
C VAL A 235 5.82 9.59 2.09
N ASN A 236 5.03 10.66 2.08
CA ASN A 236 3.86 10.81 2.94
C ASN A 236 2.57 10.83 2.10
N LEU A 237 1.67 9.90 2.36
CA LEU A 237 0.35 9.83 1.75
C LEU A 237 -0.71 10.16 2.80
N THR A 238 -1.56 11.11 2.46
CA THR A 238 -2.69 11.51 3.29
C THR A 238 -3.94 11.56 2.43
N ASP A 239 -4.99 10.87 2.87
CA ASP A 239 -6.27 10.84 2.14
C ASP A 239 -6.10 10.44 0.65
N SER A 240 -5.13 9.57 0.36
CA SER A 240 -4.67 9.25 -1.00
C SER A 240 -4.87 7.78 -1.33
N LYS A 241 -4.83 7.44 -2.62
CA LYS A 241 -5.04 6.08 -3.11
C LYS A 241 -3.95 5.64 -4.09
N VAL A 242 -3.33 4.49 -3.83
CA VAL A 242 -2.39 3.82 -4.73
C VAL A 242 -3.04 2.53 -5.22
N ALA A 243 -3.50 2.53 -6.46
CA ALA A 243 -4.33 1.44 -6.95
C ALA A 243 -4.06 1.02 -8.39
N GLN A 244 -4.24 -0.28 -8.68
CA GLN A 244 -4.11 -0.81 -10.05
C GLN A 244 -2.76 -0.51 -10.70
N ASN A 245 -1.70 -0.41 -9.90
CA ASN A 245 -0.34 -0.30 -10.41
C ASN A 245 0.28 -1.69 -10.55
N ALA A 246 1.22 -1.81 -11.48
CA ALA A 246 1.73 -3.08 -11.95
C ALA A 246 3.25 -3.14 -11.95
N VAL A 247 3.79 -4.32 -11.71
CA VAL A 247 5.22 -4.60 -11.93
C VAL A 247 5.34 -5.89 -12.73
N THR A 248 6.08 -5.83 -13.84
CA THR A 248 6.39 -6.97 -14.69
C THR A 248 7.90 -7.07 -14.87
N ALA A 249 8.51 -8.08 -14.26
CA ALA A 249 9.94 -8.31 -14.41
C ALA A 249 10.29 -8.96 -15.77
N GLY A 250 11.56 -8.87 -16.16
CA GLY A 250 12.06 -9.37 -17.43
C GLY A 250 12.24 -10.89 -17.42
N SER A 251 11.84 -11.57 -18.49
CA SER A 251 12.04 -13.03 -18.62
C SER A 251 13.52 -13.39 -18.75
N GLY A 252 13.91 -14.56 -18.25
CA GLY A 252 15.23 -15.12 -18.50
C GLY A 252 15.45 -15.44 -19.98
N GLY A 253 16.65 -15.19 -20.49
CA GLY A 253 17.03 -15.54 -21.86
C GLY A 253 17.08 -17.04 -22.09
N SER A 254 16.86 -17.49 -23.32
CA SER A 254 16.98 -18.92 -23.64
C SER A 254 18.44 -19.34 -23.77
N GLY A 255 18.74 -20.59 -23.40
CA GLY A 255 20.04 -21.19 -23.63
C GLY A 255 20.31 -21.44 -25.12
N TYR A 256 21.59 -21.51 -25.50
CA TYR A 256 22.00 -21.77 -26.88
C TYR A 256 21.55 -23.15 -27.37
N ASN A 257 20.98 -23.21 -28.57
CA ASN A 257 20.66 -24.45 -29.26
C ASN A 257 21.85 -24.91 -30.09
N SER A 258 22.35 -26.11 -29.81
CA SER A 258 23.48 -26.69 -30.54
C SER A 258 22.99 -27.45 -31.77
N HIS A 259 23.61 -27.17 -32.92
CA HIS A 259 23.31 -27.82 -34.19
C HIS A 259 24.29 -28.96 -34.42
N CYS A 260 23.76 -30.17 -34.61
CA CYS A 260 24.57 -31.34 -34.95
C CYS A 260 24.26 -31.81 -36.36
N SER A 261 25.33 -32.22 -37.05
CA SER A 261 25.27 -32.84 -38.36
C SER A 261 25.78 -34.27 -38.25
N PHE A 262 25.19 -35.18 -39.01
CA PHE A 262 25.59 -36.58 -39.07
C PHE A 262 26.35 -36.85 -40.37
N HIS A 263 27.49 -37.54 -40.25
CA HIS A 263 28.22 -38.07 -41.39
C HIS A 263 28.45 -39.57 -41.15
N GLY A 264 27.58 -40.42 -41.71
CA GLY A 264 27.52 -41.83 -41.35
C GLY A 264 27.07 -42.02 -39.89
N THR A 265 27.83 -42.78 -39.10
CA THR A 265 27.60 -42.97 -37.65
C THR A 265 28.26 -41.90 -36.77
N ILE A 266 29.06 -40.99 -37.34
CA ILE A 266 29.75 -39.96 -36.58
C ILE A 266 28.82 -38.76 -36.41
N ARG A 267 28.53 -38.45 -35.14
CA ARG A 267 27.83 -37.22 -34.71
C ARG A 267 28.86 -36.10 -34.54
N THR A 268 28.76 -35.07 -35.37
CA THR A 268 29.55 -33.84 -35.22
C THR A 268 28.65 -32.69 -34.82
N CYS A 269 28.90 -32.13 -33.64
CA CYS A 269 28.12 -31.02 -33.10
C CYS A 269 28.91 -29.72 -33.14
N ILE A 270 28.25 -28.65 -33.58
CA ILE A 270 28.77 -27.30 -33.48
C ILE A 270 28.48 -26.81 -32.04
N GLY A 271 29.30 -27.29 -31.09
CA GLY A 271 29.23 -26.90 -29.68
C GLY A 271 28.23 -27.69 -28.83
N HIS A 272 28.04 -27.23 -27.59
CA HIS A 272 27.10 -27.79 -26.61
C HIS A 272 25.94 -26.81 -26.36
N ALA A 273 24.77 -27.35 -26.05
CA ALA A 273 23.62 -26.57 -25.64
C ALA A 273 23.92 -25.83 -24.32
N GLY A 274 23.32 -24.64 -24.14
CA GLY A 274 23.47 -23.83 -22.93
C GLY A 274 22.22 -23.84 -22.03
N PRO A 275 22.33 -23.57 -20.72
CA PRO A 275 21.18 -23.47 -19.83
C PRO A 275 20.40 -22.16 -20.01
N GLY A 276 19.12 -22.15 -19.64
CA GLY A 276 18.29 -20.96 -19.60
C GLY A 276 18.68 -19.98 -18.50
N GLY A 277 18.38 -18.70 -18.70
CA GLY A 277 18.58 -17.62 -17.73
C GLY A 277 17.47 -17.56 -16.69
N VAL A 278 17.76 -17.01 -15.52
CA VAL A 278 16.76 -16.84 -14.45
C VAL A 278 15.80 -15.69 -14.81
N GLY A 279 14.52 -15.82 -14.49
CA GLY A 279 13.56 -14.71 -14.61
C GLY A 279 13.83 -13.64 -13.54
N GLY A 280 13.70 -12.36 -13.92
CA GLY A 280 13.83 -11.24 -12.98
C GLY A 280 12.78 -11.24 -11.88
N ALA A 281 13.13 -10.67 -10.73
CA ALA A 281 12.24 -10.46 -9.59
C ALA A 281 11.37 -9.20 -9.76
N ALA A 282 10.16 -9.27 -9.23
CA ALA A 282 9.18 -8.19 -9.28
C ALA A 282 8.75 -7.82 -7.84
N ALA A 283 8.73 -6.54 -7.50
CA ALA A 283 8.39 -6.10 -6.15
C ALA A 283 7.66 -4.75 -6.07
N GLY A 284 6.78 -4.57 -5.07
CA GLY A 284 6.20 -3.27 -4.76
C GLY A 284 5.27 -2.73 -5.87
N GLY A 285 4.19 -3.44 -6.16
CA GLY A 285 3.23 -3.02 -7.20
C GLY A 285 2.70 -1.60 -6.97
N GLY A 286 2.26 -1.31 -5.74
CA GLY A 286 1.83 0.01 -5.32
C GLY A 286 3.02 0.90 -4.93
N LEU A 287 3.73 0.56 -3.86
CA LEU A 287 4.87 1.30 -3.34
C LEU A 287 6.02 0.36 -3.00
N TYR A 288 7.22 0.71 -3.48
CA TYR A 288 8.48 0.10 -3.09
C TYR A 288 9.31 1.09 -2.27
N VAL A 289 9.79 0.66 -1.11
CA VAL A 289 10.69 1.43 -0.23
C VAL A 289 12.00 0.67 -0.09
N ALA A 290 13.06 1.16 -0.74
CA ALA A 290 14.39 0.61 -0.57
C ALA A 290 14.95 0.98 0.81
N SER A 291 14.80 2.25 1.20
CA SER A 291 15.14 2.80 2.51
C SER A 291 14.34 4.10 2.77
N GLY A 292 14.44 4.66 3.97
CA GLY A 292 13.75 5.92 4.33
C GLY A 292 12.44 5.68 5.07
N ILE A 293 11.51 6.64 4.97
CA ILE A 293 10.25 6.65 5.71
C ILE A 293 9.06 6.68 4.75
N ALA A 294 8.13 5.75 4.91
CA ALA A 294 6.83 5.79 4.27
C ALA A 294 5.73 5.94 5.33
N ASP A 295 5.03 7.08 5.29
CA ASP A 295 3.92 7.39 6.19
C ASP A 295 2.63 7.43 5.38
N LEU A 296 1.66 6.56 5.70
CA LEU A 296 0.36 6.55 5.06
C LEU A 296 -0.72 6.74 6.13
N SER A 297 -1.48 7.83 5.99
CA SER A 297 -2.61 8.13 6.87
C SER A 297 -3.90 8.26 6.06
N ARG A 298 -4.98 7.65 6.54
CA ARG A 298 -6.31 7.68 5.90
C ARG A 298 -6.26 7.36 4.40
N SER A 299 -5.37 6.45 4.01
CA SER A 299 -5.07 6.17 2.61
C SER A 299 -5.48 4.75 2.22
N THR A 300 -5.48 4.46 0.93
CA THR A 300 -5.83 3.13 0.42
C THR A 300 -4.78 2.61 -0.56
N VAL A 301 -4.29 1.39 -0.34
CA VAL A 301 -3.39 0.68 -1.25
C VAL A 301 -4.14 -0.54 -1.78
N SER A 302 -4.63 -0.49 -3.01
CA SER A 302 -5.59 -1.50 -3.47
C SER A 302 -5.46 -1.98 -4.91
N GLY A 303 -5.60 -3.29 -5.12
CA GLY A 303 -5.68 -3.85 -6.48
C GLY A 303 -4.38 -3.68 -7.26
N ASN A 304 -3.25 -3.49 -6.59
CA ASN A 304 -1.94 -3.49 -7.23
C ASN A 304 -1.49 -4.95 -7.46
N TYR A 305 -0.71 -5.19 -8.50
CA TYR A 305 -0.28 -6.54 -8.82
C TYR A 305 1.18 -6.60 -9.27
N VAL A 306 1.82 -7.73 -8.98
CA VAL A 306 3.23 -7.99 -9.25
C VAL A 306 3.35 -9.36 -9.91
N VAL A 307 4.08 -9.43 -11.01
CA VAL A 307 4.32 -10.68 -11.75
C VAL A 307 5.82 -10.93 -11.84
N GLY A 308 6.28 -11.96 -11.12
CA GLY A 308 7.63 -12.48 -11.26
C GLY A 308 7.83 -13.07 -12.66
N ALA A 309 9.03 -12.93 -13.23
CA ALA A 309 9.22 -13.28 -14.63
C ALA A 309 9.43 -14.77 -14.88
N ASN A 310 9.16 -15.22 -16.10
CA ASN A 310 9.46 -16.59 -16.49
C ASN A 310 10.97 -16.86 -16.50
N GLY A 311 11.37 -18.04 -16.04
CA GLY A 311 12.70 -18.58 -16.34
C GLY A 311 12.85 -18.85 -17.83
N GLY A 312 14.07 -18.66 -18.35
CA GLY A 312 14.39 -18.92 -19.75
C GLY A 312 14.43 -20.42 -20.08
N MET A 313 14.13 -20.78 -21.32
CA MET A 313 14.19 -22.17 -21.76
C MET A 313 15.63 -22.68 -21.83
N GLY A 314 15.88 -23.93 -21.46
CA GLY A 314 17.16 -24.59 -21.70
C GLY A 314 17.37 -24.87 -23.19
N GLY A 315 18.60 -24.76 -23.66
CA GLY A 315 18.96 -25.08 -25.04
C GLY A 315 18.89 -26.58 -25.32
N GLY A 316 18.60 -26.96 -26.57
CA GLY A 316 18.59 -28.33 -27.04
C GLY A 316 19.71 -28.66 -28.02
N VAL A 317 19.92 -29.94 -28.27
CA VAL A 317 20.63 -30.42 -29.46
C VAL A 317 19.61 -30.82 -30.52
N PHE A 318 19.66 -30.20 -31.71
CA PHE A 318 18.81 -30.58 -32.84
C PHE A 318 19.58 -31.49 -33.81
N GLY A 319 19.06 -32.70 -34.02
CA GLY A 319 19.53 -33.68 -35.01
C GLY A 319 18.38 -34.52 -35.60
N PRO A 320 18.54 -35.14 -36.79
CA PRO A 320 17.46 -35.83 -37.51
C PRO A 320 16.98 -37.18 -36.93
N THR A 321 17.58 -37.73 -35.86
CA THR A 321 17.19 -39.02 -35.29
C THR A 321 16.90 -38.95 -33.79
N THR A 322 16.08 -39.91 -33.33
CA THR A 322 15.45 -40.04 -32.01
C THR A 322 16.36 -40.40 -30.83
N ASP A 323 17.69 -40.38 -30.98
CA ASP A 323 18.62 -40.83 -29.95
C ASP A 323 19.29 -39.65 -29.22
N GLY A 324 18.89 -39.43 -27.97
CA GLY A 324 19.65 -38.65 -26.97
C GLY A 324 19.69 -37.13 -27.19
N TYR A 325 18.60 -36.44 -26.85
CA TYR A 325 18.58 -34.99 -26.72
C TYR A 325 19.38 -34.57 -25.47
N GLU A 326 20.61 -34.06 -25.63
CA GLU A 326 21.28 -33.27 -24.57
C GLU A 326 20.58 -31.91 -24.47
N SER A 327 19.41 -31.89 -23.83
CA SER A 327 18.75 -30.64 -23.48
C SER A 327 19.34 -30.13 -22.16
N GLN A 328 19.53 -28.82 -22.06
CA GLN A 328 19.96 -28.22 -20.81
C GLN A 328 18.77 -27.88 -19.93
N SER A 329 19.05 -27.59 -18.67
CA SER A 329 18.06 -27.07 -17.73
C SER A 329 17.55 -25.69 -18.16
N GLY A 330 16.26 -25.44 -17.97
CA GLY A 330 15.73 -24.08 -18.00
C GLY A 330 16.21 -23.23 -16.82
N GLY A 331 15.77 -21.99 -16.77
CA GLY A 331 16.00 -21.09 -15.65
C GLY A 331 14.93 -21.20 -14.57
N ASN A 332 15.25 -20.73 -13.36
CA ASN A 332 14.24 -20.54 -12.32
C ASN A 332 13.31 -19.39 -12.68
N GLY A 333 12.07 -19.45 -12.21
CA GLY A 333 11.16 -18.32 -12.27
C GLY A 333 11.52 -17.22 -11.27
N GLY A 334 11.15 -15.99 -11.59
CA GLY A 334 11.37 -14.80 -10.80
C GLY A 334 10.39 -14.65 -9.63
N LEU A 335 10.84 -14.02 -8.55
CA LEU A 335 10.03 -13.78 -7.35
C LEU A 335 8.94 -12.71 -7.60
N ALA A 336 7.84 -12.78 -6.85
CA ALA A 336 6.85 -11.72 -6.72
C ALA A 336 6.69 -11.36 -5.23
N GLN A 337 6.83 -10.09 -4.88
CA GLN A 337 6.85 -9.67 -3.48
C GLN A 337 6.14 -8.33 -3.27
N GLY A 338 5.21 -8.27 -2.32
CA GLY A 338 4.69 -6.99 -1.86
C GLY A 338 3.89 -6.24 -2.93
N ALA A 339 2.93 -6.89 -3.60
CA ALA A 339 2.11 -6.21 -4.60
C ALA A 339 1.49 -4.89 -4.11
N GLY A 340 1.01 -4.83 -2.87
CA GLY A 340 0.64 -3.57 -2.25
C GLY A 340 1.87 -2.74 -1.90
N LEU A 341 2.57 -3.16 -0.85
CA LEU A 341 3.73 -2.48 -0.27
C LEU A 341 4.91 -3.44 -0.16
N PHE A 342 6.08 -3.00 -0.61
CA PHE A 342 7.35 -3.69 -0.37
C PHE A 342 8.31 -2.78 0.39
N ILE A 343 8.72 -3.19 1.59
CA ILE A 343 9.66 -2.44 2.42
C ILE A 343 10.94 -3.25 2.57
N ALA A 344 11.99 -2.90 1.82
CA ALA A 344 13.28 -3.57 1.89
C ALA A 344 13.96 -3.26 3.23
N SER A 345 14.07 -1.96 3.54
CA SER A 345 14.59 -1.41 4.78
C SER A 345 13.92 -0.05 5.06
N GLY A 346 14.12 0.51 6.25
CA GLY A 346 13.50 1.80 6.65
C GLY A 346 12.31 1.63 7.60
N ASP A 347 11.44 2.63 7.63
CA ASP A 347 10.27 2.68 8.52
C ASP A 347 8.97 2.81 7.71
N LEU A 348 7.96 2.02 8.07
CA LEU A 348 6.59 2.12 7.54
C LEU A 348 5.62 2.43 8.68
N ASN A 349 4.88 3.53 8.57
CA ASN A 349 3.79 3.85 9.47
C ASN A 349 2.46 3.89 8.72
N LEU A 350 1.51 3.05 9.12
CA LEU A 350 0.14 3.07 8.61
C LEU A 350 -0.82 3.50 9.73
N ALA A 351 -1.64 4.49 9.45
CA ALA A 351 -2.72 4.92 10.33
C ALA A 351 -4.03 5.06 9.55
N GLN A 352 -5.11 4.44 10.03
CA GLN A 352 -6.43 4.55 9.38
C GLN A 352 -6.41 4.14 7.90
N THR A 353 -5.54 3.21 7.52
CA THR A 353 -5.24 2.88 6.12
C THR A 353 -5.75 1.48 5.77
N THR A 354 -6.23 1.33 4.54
CA THR A 354 -6.67 0.04 3.99
C THR A 354 -5.66 -0.48 2.98
N VAL A 355 -5.18 -1.71 3.14
CA VAL A 355 -4.37 -2.44 2.15
C VAL A 355 -5.19 -3.63 1.66
N SER A 356 -5.68 -3.59 0.42
CA SER A 356 -6.65 -4.60 -0.02
C SER A 356 -6.60 -5.05 -1.47
N GLY A 357 -6.94 -6.32 -1.73
CA GLY A 357 -7.06 -6.83 -3.09
C GLY A 357 -5.74 -6.82 -3.89
N ASN A 358 -4.59 -6.72 -3.23
CA ASN A 358 -3.30 -6.74 -3.91
C ASN A 358 -2.87 -8.18 -4.21
N SER A 359 -2.22 -8.42 -5.35
CA SER A 359 -1.95 -9.77 -5.85
C SER A 359 -0.51 -9.98 -6.32
N ASP A 360 0.18 -10.94 -5.71
CA ASP A 360 1.49 -11.42 -6.17
C ASP A 360 1.33 -12.68 -7.02
N TYR A 361 2.08 -12.77 -8.12
CA TYR A 361 2.17 -13.98 -8.95
C TYR A 361 3.64 -14.34 -9.22
N GLY A 362 4.11 -15.43 -8.60
CA GLY A 362 5.46 -15.94 -8.82
C GLY A 362 5.68 -16.40 -10.27
N GLY A 363 6.88 -16.17 -10.79
CA GLY A 363 7.22 -16.52 -12.17
C GLY A 363 7.29 -18.04 -12.40
N PRO A 364 6.72 -18.57 -13.49
CA PRO A 364 6.97 -19.93 -13.92
C PRO A 364 8.46 -20.25 -14.13
N ALA A 365 8.85 -21.49 -13.84
CA ALA A 365 10.17 -21.98 -14.23
C ALA A 365 10.26 -22.17 -15.76
N GLY A 366 11.46 -22.00 -16.32
CA GLY A 366 11.73 -22.31 -17.72
C GLY A 366 11.84 -23.81 -17.96
N GLY A 367 11.39 -24.27 -19.13
CA GLY A 367 11.45 -25.67 -19.54
C GLY A 367 12.86 -26.15 -19.91
N GLY A 368 13.15 -27.43 -19.66
CA GLY A 368 14.43 -28.07 -19.97
C GLY A 368 14.62 -29.41 -19.25
N LEU A 369 15.80 -30.02 -19.33
CA LEU A 369 16.14 -31.21 -18.51
C LEU A 369 16.54 -30.78 -17.10
N GLY A 370 15.87 -31.34 -16.09
CA GLY A 370 16.14 -31.11 -14.66
C GLY A 370 15.10 -30.24 -13.96
N SER A 371 14.86 -30.54 -12.68
CA SER A 371 13.90 -29.81 -11.85
C SER A 371 14.40 -28.40 -11.56
N ARG A 372 13.63 -27.40 -12.00
CA ARG A 372 13.81 -25.99 -11.65
C ARG A 372 12.66 -25.53 -10.77
N SER A 373 12.94 -24.58 -9.88
CA SER A 373 11.93 -24.00 -9.01
C SER A 373 11.28 -22.84 -9.73
N SER A 374 9.96 -22.77 -9.69
CA SER A 374 9.25 -21.55 -10.01
C SER A 374 9.42 -20.51 -8.89
N GLY A 375 9.09 -19.27 -9.21
CA GLY A 375 9.20 -18.14 -8.31
C GLY A 375 8.20 -18.20 -7.18
N ASN A 376 8.62 -17.72 -6.01
CA ASN A 376 7.75 -17.60 -4.85
C ASN A 376 6.92 -16.31 -4.90
N ALA A 377 5.80 -16.29 -4.18
CA ALA A 377 4.98 -15.10 -3.93
C ALA A 377 4.90 -14.79 -2.43
N LEU A 378 5.33 -13.60 -2.01
CA LEU A 378 5.50 -13.28 -0.59
C LEU A 378 4.91 -11.91 -0.24
N GLY A 379 3.96 -11.87 0.69
CA GLY A 379 3.51 -10.60 1.27
C GLY A 379 2.63 -9.78 0.33
N ALA A 380 1.68 -10.37 -0.39
CA ALA A 380 0.93 -9.65 -1.45
C ALA A 380 0.31 -8.33 -0.98
N GLY A 381 -0.19 -8.26 0.25
CA GLY A 381 -0.53 -6.99 0.88
C GLY A 381 0.73 -6.19 1.20
N ILE A 382 1.53 -6.67 2.14
CA ILE A 382 2.75 -6.02 2.62
C ILE A 382 3.88 -7.05 2.75
N PHE A 383 5.04 -6.76 2.16
CA PHE A 383 6.29 -7.46 2.39
C PHE A 383 7.25 -6.60 3.22
N VAL A 384 7.83 -7.19 4.26
CA VAL A 384 8.80 -6.53 5.15
C VAL A 384 10.13 -7.30 5.15
N GLY A 385 11.18 -6.62 4.68
CA GLY A 385 12.57 -7.03 4.74
C GLY A 385 13.13 -6.89 6.15
N THR A 386 13.94 -5.86 6.39
CA THR A 386 14.60 -5.60 7.69
C THR A 386 14.10 -4.31 8.37
N ALA A 387 12.88 -3.88 8.05
CA ALA A 387 12.33 -2.59 8.46
C ALA A 387 11.63 -2.60 9.83
N ASN A 388 11.41 -1.40 10.39
CA ASN A 388 10.46 -1.23 11.50
C ASN A 388 9.09 -0.85 10.93
N VAL A 389 8.04 -1.51 11.42
CA VAL A 389 6.69 -1.33 10.88
C VAL A 389 5.71 -1.10 12.02
N SER A 390 4.96 0.01 11.96
CA SER A 390 3.90 0.35 12.90
C SER A 390 2.57 0.51 12.16
N LEU A 391 1.60 -0.35 12.48
CA LEU A 391 0.24 -0.27 11.95
C LEU A 391 -0.72 0.03 13.08
N ALA A 392 -1.48 1.12 12.93
CA ALA A 392 -2.52 1.53 13.85
C ALA A 392 -3.85 1.70 13.12
N ASN A 393 -4.94 1.22 13.72
CA ASN A 393 -6.31 1.47 13.24
C ASN A 393 -6.48 1.17 11.74
N SER A 394 -5.93 0.06 11.25
CA SER A 394 -5.81 -0.19 9.80
C SER A 394 -6.37 -1.55 9.41
N THR A 395 -6.77 -1.72 8.15
CA THR A 395 -7.32 -2.99 7.64
C THR A 395 -6.45 -3.55 6.51
N ILE A 396 -6.05 -4.82 6.62
CA ILE A 396 -5.39 -5.58 5.55
C ILE A 396 -6.32 -6.70 5.12
N PHE A 397 -6.86 -6.61 3.90
CA PHE A 397 -8.00 -7.45 3.52
C PHE A 397 -7.96 -7.97 2.09
N ALA A 398 -8.26 -9.25 1.90
CA ALA A 398 -8.38 -9.88 0.57
C ALA A 398 -7.14 -9.73 -0.32
N ASN A 399 -5.94 -9.70 0.25
CA ASN A 399 -4.71 -9.77 -0.53
C ASN A 399 -4.35 -11.22 -0.85
N THR A 400 -3.78 -11.49 -2.01
CA THR A 400 -3.55 -12.86 -2.51
C THR A 400 -2.12 -13.07 -3.00
N ALA A 401 -1.39 -13.99 -2.39
CA ALA A 401 -0.06 -14.41 -2.86
C ALA A 401 -0.16 -15.75 -3.60
N ILE A 402 0.25 -15.79 -4.88
CA ILE A 402 0.15 -16.97 -5.74
C ILE A 402 1.54 -17.42 -6.18
N GLY A 403 1.98 -18.60 -5.72
CA GLY A 403 3.25 -19.19 -6.12
C GLY A 403 3.26 -19.54 -7.62
N GLY A 404 4.43 -19.44 -8.24
CA GLY A 404 4.58 -19.69 -9.66
C GLY A 404 4.33 -21.15 -10.04
N ASN A 405 3.83 -21.38 -11.25
CA ASN A 405 3.60 -22.73 -11.75
C ASN A 405 4.93 -23.45 -12.01
N GLY A 406 5.01 -24.73 -11.60
CA GLY A 406 6.10 -25.61 -12.00
C GLY A 406 6.17 -25.76 -13.53
N SER A 407 7.36 -26.06 -14.07
CA SER A 407 7.53 -26.24 -15.52
C SER A 407 7.03 -27.62 -15.97
N PRO A 408 6.31 -27.72 -17.11
CA PRO A 408 6.09 -28.99 -17.78
C PRO A 408 7.45 -29.53 -18.26
N SER A 409 7.88 -30.68 -17.75
CA SER A 409 9.07 -31.37 -18.23
C SER A 409 8.65 -32.52 -19.16
N ARG A 410 9.11 -32.52 -20.42
CA ARG A 410 8.90 -33.67 -21.34
C ARG A 410 9.61 -34.95 -20.90
N PHE A 411 10.50 -34.89 -19.91
CA PHE A 411 11.31 -36.00 -19.40
C PHE A 411 11.44 -35.92 -17.86
N SER A 412 11.64 -37.06 -17.20
CA SER A 412 11.72 -37.26 -15.74
C SER A 412 12.32 -36.08 -14.96
N GLY A 413 11.50 -35.42 -14.14
CA GLY A 413 11.90 -34.33 -13.25
C GLY A 413 11.03 -33.08 -13.39
N VAL A 414 9.77 -33.16 -12.95
CA VAL A 414 8.86 -31.99 -12.98
C VAL A 414 9.36 -30.94 -11.98
N GLY A 415 9.45 -29.68 -12.40
CA GLY A 415 9.80 -28.58 -11.51
C GLY A 415 8.71 -28.39 -10.45
N GLY A 416 9.09 -28.21 -9.19
CA GLY A 416 8.14 -27.94 -8.11
C GLY A 416 7.42 -26.60 -8.32
N GLY A 417 6.18 -26.51 -7.83
CA GLY A 417 5.47 -25.25 -7.73
C GLY A 417 6.16 -24.26 -6.78
N GLY A 418 5.87 -22.98 -6.96
CA GLY A 418 6.47 -21.89 -6.20
C GLY A 418 5.81 -21.81 -4.82
N ASN A 419 6.60 -21.48 -3.80
CA ASN A 419 6.04 -21.29 -2.47
C ASN A 419 5.25 -19.98 -2.43
N ALA A 420 4.27 -19.93 -1.54
CA ALA A 420 3.52 -18.71 -1.29
C ALA A 420 3.39 -18.49 0.23
N ALA A 421 3.49 -17.24 0.69
CA ALA A 421 3.43 -16.97 2.12
C ALA A 421 2.95 -15.55 2.44
N GLY A 422 2.20 -15.41 3.54
CA GLY A 422 1.78 -14.10 4.05
C GLY A 422 0.91 -13.36 3.06
N GLY A 423 -0.27 -13.88 2.72
CA GLY A 423 -1.17 -13.23 1.76
C GLY A 423 -1.44 -11.77 2.14
N GLY A 424 -1.65 -11.51 3.43
CA GLY A 424 -1.73 -10.16 4.00
C GLY A 424 -0.36 -9.55 4.27
N LEU A 425 0.44 -10.21 5.12
CA LEU A 425 1.72 -9.70 5.61
C LEU A 425 2.79 -10.79 5.62
N TYR A 426 3.94 -10.52 5.00
CA TYR A 426 5.13 -11.36 5.12
C TYR A 426 6.26 -10.61 5.82
N LEU A 427 6.86 -11.23 6.83
CA LEU A 427 7.90 -10.65 7.66
C LEU A 427 9.17 -11.49 7.59
N SER A 428 10.25 -10.96 7.02
CA SER A 428 11.53 -11.67 7.01
C SER A 428 12.32 -11.42 8.30
N HIS A 429 12.49 -10.15 8.67
CA HIS A 429 13.24 -9.68 9.84
C HIS A 429 12.65 -8.32 10.30
N GLY A 430 13.26 -7.68 11.30
CA GLY A 430 12.85 -6.36 11.79
C GLY A 430 11.91 -6.42 13.00
N SER A 431 11.28 -5.29 13.31
CA SER A 431 10.38 -5.14 14.46
C SER A 431 9.04 -4.58 13.99
N ILE A 432 7.96 -5.32 14.24
CA ILE A 432 6.63 -5.03 13.73
C ILE A 432 5.65 -4.93 14.88
N SER A 433 4.92 -3.83 14.95
CA SER A 433 3.86 -3.60 15.93
C SER A 433 2.53 -3.33 15.25
N LEU A 434 1.53 -4.17 15.55
CA LEU A 434 0.15 -4.04 15.06
C LEU A 434 -0.77 -3.69 16.23
N LYS A 435 -1.53 -2.60 16.09
CA LYS A 435 -2.46 -2.11 17.11
C LYS A 435 -3.79 -1.72 16.49
N GLY A 436 -4.90 -2.27 16.97
CA GLY A 436 -6.21 -1.92 16.38
C GLY A 436 -6.26 -2.28 14.90
N VAL A 437 -5.65 -3.39 14.49
CA VAL A 437 -5.56 -3.80 13.08
C VAL A 437 -6.51 -4.97 12.83
N THR A 438 -7.15 -4.98 11.66
CA THR A 438 -7.90 -6.14 11.17
C THR A 438 -7.20 -6.74 9.96
N LEU A 439 -6.71 -7.98 10.08
CA LEU A 439 -6.17 -8.79 8.98
C LEU A 439 -7.14 -9.93 8.65
N ALA A 440 -7.88 -9.82 7.54
CA ALA A 440 -8.89 -10.81 7.21
C ALA A 440 -9.04 -11.10 5.71
N SER A 441 -9.55 -12.29 5.38
CA SER A 441 -9.79 -12.74 4.01
C SER A 441 -8.56 -12.77 3.11
N ASN A 442 -7.34 -12.68 3.66
CA ASN A 442 -6.12 -12.77 2.88
C ASN A 442 -5.83 -14.24 2.54
N GLN A 443 -5.22 -14.47 1.38
CA GLN A 443 -5.07 -15.81 0.83
C GLN A 443 -3.67 -16.08 0.29
N VAL A 444 -3.25 -17.33 0.43
CA VAL A 444 -2.02 -17.87 -0.17
C VAL A 444 -2.38 -19.08 -1.03
N LEU A 445 -1.83 -19.14 -2.25
CA LEU A 445 -2.07 -20.19 -3.23
C LEU A 445 -0.74 -20.72 -3.81
N ALA A 446 -0.23 -21.85 -3.31
CA ALA A 446 0.93 -22.52 -3.90
C ALA A 446 0.49 -23.51 -4.99
N ARG A 447 0.52 -23.05 -6.24
CA ARG A 447 -0.01 -23.80 -7.39
C ARG A 447 0.88 -24.96 -7.84
N SER A 448 0.24 -25.98 -8.41
CA SER A 448 0.83 -27.01 -9.28
C SER A 448 -0.06 -27.16 -10.52
N VAL A 449 0.53 -27.27 -11.71
CA VAL A 449 -0.23 -27.36 -12.98
C VAL A 449 -0.30 -28.77 -13.57
N GLU A 450 0.40 -29.77 -13.01
CA GLU A 450 0.39 -31.12 -13.59
C GLU A 450 0.34 -32.24 -12.55
N SER A 451 -0.38 -33.31 -12.92
CA SER A 451 -0.41 -34.58 -12.19
C SER A 451 1.01 -35.12 -12.01
N GLY A 452 1.50 -35.13 -10.77
CA GLY A 452 2.85 -35.58 -10.44
C GLY A 452 3.86 -34.49 -10.06
N SER A 453 3.54 -33.19 -10.26
CA SER A 453 4.39 -32.10 -9.74
C SER A 453 4.06 -31.84 -8.27
N ARG A 454 5.08 -31.74 -7.41
CA ARG A 454 4.91 -31.34 -6.01
C ARG A 454 4.48 -29.86 -5.99
N PRO A 455 3.30 -29.52 -5.43
CA PRO A 455 2.94 -28.13 -5.18
C PRO A 455 4.01 -27.46 -4.31
N GLY A 456 4.17 -26.15 -4.45
CA GLY A 456 4.93 -25.36 -3.48
C GLY A 456 4.30 -25.44 -2.10
N THR A 457 4.97 -24.91 -1.09
CA THR A 457 4.41 -24.78 0.26
C THR A 457 3.67 -23.45 0.41
N SER A 458 2.53 -23.50 1.09
CA SER A 458 1.77 -22.33 1.53
C SER A 458 1.92 -22.14 3.03
N HIS A 459 2.10 -20.90 3.49
CA HIS A 459 2.19 -20.56 4.92
C HIS A 459 1.44 -19.25 5.21
N GLY A 460 0.63 -19.22 6.27
CA GLY A 460 0.10 -17.98 6.82
C GLY A 460 -0.68 -17.15 5.80
N GLY A 461 -1.91 -17.56 5.49
CA GLY A 461 -2.83 -16.78 4.66
C GLY A 461 -2.92 -15.30 5.06
N GLY A 462 -3.01 -15.05 6.38
CA GLY A 462 -2.93 -13.72 6.98
C GLY A 462 -1.49 -13.24 7.10
N ILE A 463 -0.74 -13.80 8.06
CA ILE A 463 0.64 -13.44 8.37
C ILE A 463 1.58 -14.63 8.25
N SER A 464 2.71 -14.45 7.60
CA SER A 464 3.85 -15.37 7.69
C SER A 464 5.07 -14.65 8.26
N ASN A 465 5.49 -15.05 9.46
CA ASN A 465 6.68 -14.54 10.11
C ASN A 465 7.85 -15.53 10.02
N ALA A 466 8.88 -15.18 9.25
CA ALA A 466 10.07 -15.98 9.01
C ALA A 466 11.26 -15.62 9.92
N GLY A 467 11.16 -14.58 10.76
CA GLY A 467 12.27 -14.18 11.63
C GLY A 467 12.19 -12.80 12.29
N ALA A 468 11.06 -12.11 12.21
CA ALA A 468 10.88 -10.78 12.79
C ALA A 468 10.33 -10.82 14.23
N GLY A 469 10.57 -9.74 14.99
CA GLY A 469 9.87 -9.49 16.24
C GLY A 469 8.48 -8.94 15.96
N LEU A 470 7.46 -9.80 16.01
CA LEU A 470 6.06 -9.43 15.76
C LEU A 470 5.28 -9.30 17.08
N PHE A 471 4.80 -8.08 17.36
CA PHE A 471 4.00 -7.75 18.53
C PHE A 471 2.62 -7.28 18.10
N ILE A 472 1.58 -7.95 18.58
CA ILE A 472 0.19 -7.55 18.32
C ILE A 472 -0.53 -7.22 19.63
N ASN A 473 -1.33 -6.15 19.57
CA ASN A 473 -2.23 -5.76 20.64
C ASN A 473 -3.55 -5.25 20.06
N THR A 474 -4.70 -5.59 20.65
CA THR A 474 -6.01 -5.12 20.15
C THR A 474 -6.16 -5.40 18.65
N THR A 475 -5.66 -6.55 18.18
CA THR A 475 -5.56 -6.88 16.75
C THR A 475 -6.39 -8.12 16.44
N LEU A 476 -7.10 -8.08 15.32
CA LEU A 476 -7.95 -9.16 14.84
C LEU A 476 -7.30 -9.80 13.60
N ILE A 477 -7.03 -11.10 13.67
CA ILE A 477 -6.54 -11.90 12.54
C ILE A 477 -7.49 -13.07 12.36
N GLY A 478 -8.20 -13.15 11.25
CA GLY A 478 -9.19 -14.20 11.04
C GLY A 478 -9.73 -14.29 9.62
N ASN A 479 -10.40 -15.38 9.30
CA ASN A 479 -10.97 -15.65 7.96
C ASN A 479 -9.92 -15.62 6.85
N ASN A 480 -8.63 -15.81 7.15
CA ASN A 480 -7.62 -15.95 6.12
C ASN A 480 -7.58 -17.41 5.63
N ALA A 481 -6.95 -17.65 4.48
CA ALA A 481 -6.95 -18.96 3.84
C ALA A 481 -5.61 -19.31 3.20
N GLN A 482 -5.35 -20.60 3.07
CA GLN A 482 -4.27 -21.14 2.25
C GLN A 482 -4.71 -22.44 1.58
N ASP A 483 -4.09 -22.78 0.45
CA ASP A 483 -4.34 -24.03 -0.27
C ASP A 483 -3.42 -25.20 0.13
N SER A 484 -2.55 -25.02 1.14
CA SER A 484 -1.81 -26.16 1.68
C SER A 484 -2.79 -27.08 2.42
N GLY A 485 -2.93 -28.33 1.96
CA GLY A 485 -3.67 -29.38 2.66
C GLY A 485 -3.10 -29.79 4.03
N SER A 486 -2.23 -28.96 4.64
CA SER A 486 -1.64 -29.17 5.97
C SER A 486 -2.14 -28.12 6.97
N PRO A 487 -2.88 -28.51 8.02
CA PRO A 487 -3.33 -27.61 9.08
C PRO A 487 -2.18 -26.94 9.86
N SER A 488 -0.97 -27.53 9.84
CA SER A 488 0.21 -27.04 10.57
C SER A 488 0.81 -25.75 10.01
N ASN A 489 0.41 -25.33 8.82
CA ASN A 489 0.98 -24.15 8.17
C ASN A 489 0.20 -22.87 8.47
N GLY A 490 -0.92 -22.98 9.20
CA GLY A 490 -1.73 -21.88 9.72
C GLY A 490 -2.39 -21.00 8.68
N ASN A 491 -3.72 -20.91 8.69
CA ASN A 491 -4.40 -20.02 7.75
C ASN A 491 -4.24 -18.55 8.16
N ASP A 492 -4.31 -18.27 9.46
CA ASP A 492 -4.23 -16.89 9.97
C ASP A 492 -2.78 -16.45 10.22
N VAL A 493 -2.00 -17.28 10.92
CA VAL A 493 -0.61 -16.94 11.30
C VAL A 493 0.30 -18.17 11.18
N PHE A 494 1.47 -17.95 10.57
CA PHE A 494 2.60 -18.87 10.61
C PHE A 494 3.82 -18.20 11.25
N GLY A 495 4.54 -18.93 12.11
CA GLY A 495 5.75 -18.44 12.78
C GLY A 495 5.54 -17.92 14.20
N THR A 496 6.51 -17.20 14.75
CA THR A 496 6.47 -16.69 16.14
C THR A 496 5.69 -15.37 16.24
N ILE A 497 4.92 -15.21 17.31
CA ILE A 497 4.16 -13.98 17.57
C ILE A 497 4.02 -13.74 19.07
N THR A 498 4.16 -12.49 19.49
CA THR A 498 3.80 -12.04 20.84
C THR A 498 2.46 -11.32 20.77
N SER A 499 1.48 -11.79 21.54
CA SER A 499 0.09 -11.35 21.44
C SER A 499 -0.46 -10.93 22.79
N SER A 500 -1.20 -9.83 22.82
CA SER A 500 -2.00 -9.39 23.97
C SER A 500 -3.34 -8.81 23.49
N TYR A 501 -4.43 -9.01 24.24
CA TYR A 501 -5.76 -8.45 23.91
C TYR A 501 -6.16 -8.58 22.43
N SER A 502 -5.83 -9.71 21.80
CA SER A 502 -5.98 -9.89 20.35
C SER A 502 -6.77 -11.16 20.03
N LEU A 503 -7.44 -11.16 18.89
CA LEU A 503 -8.23 -12.29 18.40
C LEU A 503 -7.52 -12.95 17.23
N ILE A 504 -7.15 -14.23 17.36
CA ILE A 504 -6.65 -15.05 16.26
C ILE A 504 -7.63 -16.19 15.99
N GLY A 505 -8.26 -16.15 14.82
CA GLY A 505 -9.32 -17.08 14.43
C GLY A 505 -8.86 -18.54 14.35
N GLN A 506 -7.59 -18.77 14.03
CA GLN A 506 -6.95 -20.07 14.03
C GLN A 506 -5.47 -19.95 14.45
N ARG A 507 -5.09 -20.58 15.56
CA ARG A 507 -3.70 -20.54 16.06
C ARG A 507 -2.76 -21.55 15.45
N ALA A 508 -3.28 -22.60 14.81
CA ALA A 508 -2.45 -23.64 14.22
C ALA A 508 -1.39 -23.01 13.30
N GLY A 509 -0.12 -23.45 13.41
CA GLY A 509 1.01 -22.88 12.66
C GLY A 509 1.74 -21.72 13.33
N ALA A 510 1.18 -21.14 14.39
CA ALA A 510 1.84 -20.08 15.16
C ALA A 510 2.45 -20.60 16.47
N ALA A 511 3.64 -20.09 16.81
CA ALA A 511 4.23 -20.20 18.13
C ALA A 511 3.97 -18.91 18.91
N ILE A 512 2.96 -18.94 19.78
CA ILE A 512 2.43 -17.75 20.45
C ILE A 512 3.04 -17.58 21.83
N THR A 513 3.65 -16.42 22.07
CA THR A 513 3.85 -15.88 23.42
C THR A 513 2.59 -15.10 23.80
N ASP A 514 1.82 -15.65 24.74
CA ASP A 514 0.55 -15.10 25.20
C ASP A 514 0.76 -14.19 26.43
N ASP A 515 0.68 -12.88 26.20
CA ASP A 515 0.82 -11.85 27.23
C ASP A 515 -0.54 -11.46 27.87
N GLY A 516 -1.60 -12.26 27.64
CA GLY A 516 -2.90 -12.12 28.28
C GLY A 516 -3.96 -11.37 27.45
N GLY A 517 -5.23 -11.60 27.78
CA GLY A 517 -6.39 -10.95 27.13
C GLY A 517 -6.74 -11.48 25.73
N ASN A 518 -6.05 -12.50 25.24
CA ASN A 518 -6.24 -13.01 23.88
C ASN A 518 -7.46 -13.94 23.75
N ILE A 519 -8.03 -13.96 22.54
CA ILE A 519 -9.11 -14.85 22.11
C ILE A 519 -8.61 -15.69 20.94
N PHE A 520 -8.81 -17.00 21.01
CA PHE A 520 -8.22 -17.92 20.05
C PHE A 520 -9.18 -18.98 19.55
N ASP A 521 -9.00 -19.39 18.29
CA ASP A 521 -9.72 -20.52 17.68
C ASP A 521 -11.25 -20.30 17.65
N VAL A 522 -11.66 -19.03 17.52
CA VAL A 522 -13.06 -18.59 17.43
C VAL A 522 -13.25 -17.70 16.21
N ASN A 523 -14.37 -17.89 15.50
CA ASN A 523 -14.73 -17.03 14.38
C ASN A 523 -14.92 -15.57 14.87
N PRO A 524 -14.24 -14.58 14.26
CA PRO A 524 -14.37 -13.18 14.64
C PRO A 524 -15.75 -12.56 14.36
N LEU A 525 -16.61 -13.23 13.56
CA LEU A 525 -17.91 -12.71 13.13
C LEU A 525 -17.77 -11.33 12.47
N LEU A 526 -17.06 -11.29 11.35
CA LEU A 526 -16.92 -10.11 10.50
C LEU A 526 -18.09 -10.02 9.51
N ASP A 527 -18.53 -8.80 9.17
CA ASP A 527 -19.60 -8.57 8.19
C ASP A 527 -19.32 -9.36 6.90
N PRO A 528 -20.18 -10.31 6.50
CA PRO A 528 -19.98 -11.14 5.32
C PRO A 528 -20.04 -10.33 4.01
N GLY A 529 -20.56 -9.10 4.05
CA GLY A 529 -20.49 -8.15 2.95
C GLY A 529 -19.10 -7.54 2.73
N GLY A 530 -18.12 -7.82 3.60
CA GLY A 530 -16.72 -7.46 3.43
C GLY A 530 -16.45 -5.95 3.55
N LEU A 531 -15.48 -5.46 2.77
CA LEU A 531 -15.01 -4.07 2.82
C LEU A 531 -16.07 -3.06 2.35
N LYS A 532 -16.35 -2.07 3.19
CA LYS A 532 -17.23 -0.93 2.93
C LYS A 532 -16.66 0.32 3.62
N PHE A 533 -17.09 1.52 3.25
CA PHE A 533 -16.60 2.73 3.93
C PHE A 533 -17.04 2.81 5.40
N ASN A 534 -18.19 2.23 5.76
CA ASN A 534 -18.72 2.21 7.12
C ASN A 534 -18.68 3.59 7.84
N GLY A 535 -18.76 4.69 7.08
CA GLY A 535 -18.68 6.07 7.59
C GLY A 535 -17.26 6.64 7.80
N GLY A 536 -16.20 5.90 7.51
CA GLY A 536 -14.81 6.33 7.65
C GLY A 536 -14.15 6.86 6.37
N PRO A 537 -12.90 7.37 6.47
CA PRO A 537 -12.15 7.89 5.32
C PRO A 537 -11.65 6.78 4.38
N THR A 538 -11.59 5.54 4.85
CA THR A 538 -11.10 4.37 4.14
C THR A 538 -12.05 3.19 4.37
N GLN A 539 -11.95 2.15 3.55
CA GLN A 539 -12.83 0.99 3.68
C GLN A 539 -12.40 0.09 4.84
N THR A 540 -13.35 -0.31 5.67
CA THR A 540 -13.18 -1.20 6.81
C THR A 540 -14.13 -2.39 6.68
N VAL A 541 -13.95 -3.39 7.53
CA VAL A 541 -14.93 -4.47 7.71
C VAL A 541 -15.54 -4.33 9.11
N ALA A 542 -16.87 -4.34 9.18
CA ALA A 542 -17.59 -4.19 10.44
C ALA A 542 -17.60 -5.51 11.23
N LEU A 543 -17.79 -5.42 12.55
CA LEU A 543 -18.10 -6.56 13.39
C LEU A 543 -19.60 -6.86 13.29
N GLU A 544 -19.96 -8.14 13.20
CA GLU A 544 -21.35 -8.58 13.38
C GLU A 544 -21.71 -8.57 14.87
N GLN A 545 -23.02 -8.47 15.14
CA GLN A 545 -23.54 -8.54 16.49
C GLN A 545 -23.07 -9.81 17.20
N GLY A 546 -22.51 -9.62 18.40
CA GLY A 546 -22.08 -10.74 19.22
C GLY A 546 -20.72 -11.30 18.83
N SER A 547 -19.97 -10.57 18.00
CA SER A 547 -18.55 -10.79 17.79
C SER A 547 -17.82 -10.94 19.13
N PRO A 548 -16.89 -11.90 19.26
CA PRO A 548 -16.02 -11.98 20.43
C PRO A 548 -15.07 -10.78 20.57
N ALA A 549 -14.88 -9.98 19.51
CA ALA A 549 -14.03 -8.81 19.52
C ALA A 549 -14.66 -7.58 20.19
N ASP A 550 -15.98 -7.61 20.42
CA ASP A 550 -16.76 -6.56 21.07
C ASP A 550 -16.40 -6.46 22.57
N GLY A 551 -15.86 -5.32 22.98
CA GLY A 551 -15.51 -4.96 24.36
C GLY A 551 -14.36 -5.75 24.97
N THR A 552 -13.41 -6.26 24.17
CA THR A 552 -12.33 -7.16 24.65
C THR A 552 -10.91 -6.67 24.38
N GLY A 553 -10.74 -5.46 23.84
CA GLY A 553 -9.47 -4.82 23.56
C GLY A 553 -8.76 -4.23 24.79
N ASP A 554 -7.54 -3.73 24.58
CA ASP A 554 -6.72 -3.11 25.61
C ASP A 554 -7.00 -1.61 25.75
N ASN A 555 -7.76 -1.24 26.76
CA ASN A 555 -8.10 0.16 27.05
C ASN A 555 -6.88 1.09 27.18
N SER A 556 -5.75 0.58 27.68
CA SER A 556 -4.54 1.37 27.84
C SER A 556 -3.94 1.75 26.48
N VAL A 557 -3.91 0.80 25.55
CA VAL A 557 -3.48 1.04 24.16
C VAL A 557 -4.51 1.87 23.39
N CYS A 558 -5.79 1.65 23.65
CA CYS A 558 -6.88 2.40 23.02
C CYS A 558 -6.84 3.89 23.37
N THR A 559 -6.55 4.27 24.61
CA THR A 559 -6.46 5.68 25.04
C THR A 559 -5.11 6.35 24.75
N GLN A 560 -4.03 5.57 24.64
CA GLN A 560 -2.70 6.10 24.41
C GLN A 560 -2.58 6.75 23.03
N ALA A 561 -1.89 7.89 22.96
CA ALA A 561 -1.69 8.61 21.70
C ALA A 561 -0.81 7.81 20.71
N PRO A 562 -1.01 7.97 19.39
CA PRO A 562 -0.09 7.44 18.38
C PRO A 562 1.33 8.04 18.56
N PRO A 563 2.40 7.32 18.16
CA PRO A 563 2.41 6.01 17.51
C PRO A 563 2.35 4.83 18.49
N THR A 564 2.37 5.07 19.81
CA THR A 564 2.40 3.98 20.81
C THR A 564 1.02 3.43 21.16
N GLY A 565 -0.07 4.13 20.82
CA GLY A 565 -1.44 3.64 20.95
C GLY A 565 -2.36 4.05 19.79
N LEU A 566 -3.68 3.94 20.01
CA LEU A 566 -4.71 4.15 18.98
C LEU A 566 -5.29 5.57 18.94
N GLY A 567 -4.93 6.42 19.91
CA GLY A 567 -5.39 7.82 19.96
C GLY A 567 -6.86 7.99 20.32
N GLY A 568 -7.49 6.99 20.94
CA GLY A 568 -8.88 7.04 21.38
C GLY A 568 -9.90 6.85 20.25
N ILE A 569 -9.47 6.53 19.03
CA ILE A 569 -10.32 6.36 17.86
C ILE A 569 -10.06 5.03 17.15
N ASP A 570 -11.04 4.57 16.39
CA ASP A 570 -10.89 3.48 15.43
C ASP A 570 -10.49 4.00 14.03
N GLN A 571 -10.45 3.11 13.04
CA GLN A 571 -10.09 3.47 11.66
C GLN A 571 -10.96 4.58 11.06
N ARG A 572 -12.24 4.61 11.42
CA ARG A 572 -13.21 5.58 10.89
C ARG A 572 -13.07 6.96 11.52
N GLY A 573 -12.29 7.06 12.60
CA GLY A 573 -12.25 8.25 13.45
C GLY A 573 -13.35 8.28 14.51
N ILE A 574 -14.03 7.15 14.73
CA ILE A 574 -15.05 7.03 15.76
C ILE A 574 -14.36 6.72 17.09
N ALA A 575 -14.79 7.37 18.16
CA ALA A 575 -14.17 7.21 19.47
C ALA A 575 -14.44 5.82 20.06
N ARG A 576 -13.40 5.20 20.64
CA ARG A 576 -13.41 3.82 21.17
C ARG A 576 -14.13 3.63 22.51
N PHE A 577 -14.65 4.69 23.11
CA PHE A 577 -15.37 4.66 24.40
C PHE A 577 -16.72 5.39 24.30
N ARG A 578 -17.28 5.46 23.10
CA ARG A 578 -18.59 6.07 22.90
C ARG A 578 -19.63 4.98 23.07
N HIS A 579 -20.55 5.23 24.02
CA HIS A 579 -21.83 4.53 24.25
C HIS A 579 -21.91 3.56 25.45
N GLY A 580 -21.03 3.73 26.46
CA GLY A 580 -21.18 3.10 27.79
C GLY A 580 -20.44 1.77 27.93
N ASP A 581 -19.82 1.34 26.85
CA ASP A 581 -18.67 0.45 26.76
C ASP A 581 -17.46 1.12 27.43
N GLU A 582 -17.15 0.71 28.66
CA GLU A 582 -15.88 1.06 29.29
C GLU A 582 -14.69 0.34 28.64
N LEU A 583 -14.93 -0.57 27.69
CA LEU A 583 -13.94 -1.44 27.05
C LEU A 583 -13.93 -1.21 25.54
N CYS A 584 -12.75 -1.02 24.95
CA CYS A 584 -12.62 -0.88 23.50
C CYS A 584 -12.64 -2.22 22.77
N ASP A 585 -12.92 -2.20 21.47
CA ASP A 585 -12.95 -3.40 20.63
C ASP A 585 -11.59 -3.83 20.07
N ILE A 586 -11.45 -5.15 19.88
CA ILE A 586 -10.34 -5.74 19.14
C ILE A 586 -10.47 -5.46 17.63
N GLY A 587 -9.39 -4.96 17.03
CA GLY A 587 -9.30 -4.72 15.60
C GLY A 587 -9.52 -3.26 15.20
N ALA A 588 -9.72 -3.03 13.90
CA ALA A 588 -9.74 -1.69 13.32
C ALA A 588 -11.09 -0.98 13.39
N PHE A 589 -12.11 -1.64 13.93
CA PHE A 589 -13.49 -1.20 13.96
C PHE A 589 -14.03 -1.24 15.38
N GLU A 590 -14.70 -0.16 15.78
CA GLU A 590 -15.45 -0.09 17.04
C GLU A 590 -16.94 -0.39 16.82
N PHE A 591 -17.47 -1.43 17.44
CA PHE A 591 -18.87 -1.81 17.36
C PHE A 591 -19.75 -0.82 18.10
N LEU A 592 -20.63 -0.14 17.36
CA LEU A 592 -21.56 0.80 17.94
C LEU A 592 -22.82 0.06 18.38
N THR A 593 -22.95 -0.16 19.69
CA THR A 593 -24.12 -0.77 20.33
C THR A 593 -25.42 -0.05 19.98
N LEU A 594 -25.38 1.29 19.86
CA LEU A 594 -26.44 2.12 19.31
C LEU A 594 -25.88 3.00 18.19
N LEU A 595 -26.39 2.83 16.98
CA LEU A 595 -25.94 3.58 15.80
C LEU A 595 -26.96 4.65 15.41
N VAL A 596 -26.51 5.89 15.22
CA VAL A 596 -27.34 7.00 14.72
C VAL A 596 -26.81 7.48 13.38
N GLU A 597 -27.62 7.39 12.32
CA GLU A 597 -27.21 7.78 10.97
C GLU A 597 -28.27 8.66 10.25
N PRO A 598 -27.89 9.84 9.72
CA PRO A 598 -26.56 10.46 9.86
C PRO A 598 -26.34 11.04 11.27
N THR A 599 -25.07 11.17 11.68
CA THR A 599 -24.69 11.75 12.99
C THR A 599 -24.84 13.27 13.05
N SER A 600 -25.06 13.92 11.91
CA SER A 600 -25.41 15.34 11.79
C SER A 600 -26.34 15.57 10.61
N LEU A 601 -27.25 16.53 10.76
CA LEU A 601 -28.17 16.96 9.70
C LEU A 601 -27.89 18.43 9.41
N SER A 602 -27.44 18.73 8.19
CA SER A 602 -27.43 20.12 7.70
C SER A 602 -28.80 20.43 7.13
N LEU A 603 -29.54 21.37 7.72
CA LEU A 603 -30.88 21.74 7.28
C LEU A 603 -30.87 22.84 6.20
N GLY A 604 -29.73 23.50 5.97
CA GLY A 604 -29.56 24.52 4.92
C GLY A 604 -29.58 25.95 5.46
N VAL A 605 -29.62 26.93 4.55
CA VAL A 605 -29.87 28.34 4.86
C VAL A 605 -31.32 28.62 4.53
N GLU A 606 -32.09 29.09 5.51
CA GLU A 606 -33.53 29.27 5.41
C GLU A 606 -33.94 30.72 5.70
N SER A 607 -35.07 31.15 5.12
CA SER A 607 -35.64 32.46 5.42
C SER A 607 -36.38 32.40 6.76
N VAL A 608 -36.19 33.41 7.61
CA VAL A 608 -36.89 33.54 8.90
C VAL A 608 -38.41 33.44 8.69
N GLY A 609 -39.07 32.58 9.46
CA GLY A 609 -40.49 32.28 9.40
C GLY A 609 -40.91 31.23 8.35
N GLN A 610 -39.96 30.59 7.65
CA GLN A 610 -40.25 29.48 6.72
C GLN A 610 -39.77 28.14 7.29
N GLN A 611 -40.63 27.11 7.18
CA GLN A 611 -40.36 25.77 7.68
C GLN A 611 -39.66 24.91 6.61
N THR A 612 -38.59 24.21 6.97
CA THR A 612 -37.92 23.26 6.07
C THR A 612 -38.72 21.97 5.89
N PRO A 613 -38.58 21.27 4.76
CA PRO A 613 -38.93 19.85 4.68
C PRO A 613 -38.16 19.05 5.74
N PRO A 614 -38.80 18.11 6.46
CA PRO A 614 -38.11 17.36 7.51
C PRO A 614 -37.01 16.48 6.94
N LYS A 615 -35.85 16.49 7.60
CA LYS A 615 -34.78 15.53 7.34
C LYS A 615 -34.82 14.42 8.38
N GLN A 616 -34.54 13.20 7.93
CA GLN A 616 -34.61 12.03 8.78
C GLN A 616 -33.23 11.59 9.24
N LEU A 617 -33.18 11.09 10.46
CA LEU A 617 -32.12 10.24 10.96
C LEU A 617 -32.69 8.88 11.38
N SER A 618 -31.86 7.86 11.36
CA SER A 618 -32.15 6.50 11.79
C SER A 618 -31.38 6.20 13.07
N ILE A 619 -32.02 5.56 14.04
CA ILE A 619 -31.41 4.98 15.23
C ILE A 619 -31.53 3.48 15.11
N THR A 620 -30.42 2.76 15.19
CA THR A 620 -30.38 1.29 15.15
C THR A 620 -29.84 0.75 16.46
N ASN A 621 -30.60 -0.15 17.09
CA ASN A 621 -30.12 -0.90 18.24
C ASN A 621 -29.41 -2.18 17.77
N ASN A 622 -28.08 -2.16 17.86
CA ASN A 622 -27.22 -3.29 17.51
C ASN A 622 -26.95 -4.23 18.71
N GLN A 623 -27.54 -3.96 19.88
CA GLN A 623 -27.41 -4.82 21.06
C GLN A 623 -28.32 -6.04 20.97
N ARG A 624 -27.96 -7.10 21.71
CA ARG A 624 -28.75 -8.34 21.81
C ARG A 624 -30.04 -8.18 22.62
N THR A 625 -30.22 -7.04 23.29
CA THR A 625 -31.35 -6.73 24.16
C THR A 625 -32.08 -5.48 23.67
N SER A 626 -33.34 -5.31 24.08
CA SER A 626 -34.06 -4.06 23.83
C SER A 626 -33.44 -2.94 24.67
N VAL A 627 -33.35 -1.75 24.07
CA VAL A 627 -32.87 -0.55 24.76
C VAL A 627 -33.97 0.49 24.87
N THR A 628 -33.94 1.27 25.95
CA THR A 628 -34.82 2.42 26.08
C THR A 628 -34.26 3.56 25.24
N VAL A 629 -35.07 4.16 24.38
CA VAL A 629 -34.67 5.28 23.51
C VAL A 629 -35.47 6.51 23.93
N GLY A 630 -34.76 7.56 24.33
CA GLY A 630 -35.31 8.88 24.60
C GLY A 630 -34.82 9.88 23.56
N THR A 631 -35.69 10.81 23.17
CA THR A 631 -35.40 11.82 22.15
C THR A 631 -35.68 13.21 22.71
N SER A 632 -34.70 14.10 22.67
CA SER A 632 -34.85 15.50 23.04
C SER A 632 -34.03 16.40 22.13
N ILE A 633 -34.48 17.64 21.95
CA ILE A 633 -33.74 18.70 21.25
C ILE A 633 -33.11 19.60 22.31
N ALA A 634 -31.84 19.90 22.15
CA ALA A 634 -31.07 20.79 23.02
C ALA A 634 -30.06 21.60 22.19
N GLY A 635 -29.48 22.65 22.76
CA GLY A 635 -28.50 23.50 22.10
C GLY A 635 -28.95 24.95 22.03
N THR A 636 -28.39 25.69 21.08
CA THR A 636 -28.80 27.05 20.75
C THR A 636 -30.14 27.03 20.02
N ASP A 637 -31.04 27.92 20.40
CA ASP A 637 -32.38 28.09 19.81
C ASP A 637 -33.13 26.76 19.56
N PRO A 638 -33.28 25.90 20.58
CA PRO A 638 -33.86 24.56 20.42
C PRO A 638 -35.34 24.60 20.02
N LEU A 639 -36.01 25.75 20.18
CA LEU A 639 -37.39 25.96 19.77
C LEU A 639 -37.52 26.12 18.25
N ASP A 640 -36.42 26.39 17.54
CA ASP A 640 -36.40 26.50 16.09
C ASP A 640 -36.39 25.11 15.43
N PHE A 641 -36.27 24.03 16.19
CA PHE A 641 -36.25 22.66 15.67
C PHE A 641 -37.42 21.86 16.25
N GLU A 642 -38.13 21.10 15.42
CA GLU A 642 -39.23 20.24 15.86
C GLU A 642 -39.02 18.79 15.40
N ILE A 643 -39.25 17.83 16.30
CA ILE A 643 -39.38 16.41 15.93
C ILE A 643 -40.80 16.23 15.38
N VAL A 644 -40.94 16.31 14.06
CA VAL A 644 -42.24 16.22 13.38
C VAL A 644 -42.69 14.77 13.15
N SER A 645 -41.78 13.82 13.24
CA SER A 645 -42.11 12.39 13.15
C SER A 645 -41.10 11.55 13.91
N SER A 646 -41.56 10.48 14.54
CA SER A 646 -40.71 9.47 15.14
C SER A 646 -41.36 8.11 15.02
N THR A 647 -40.62 7.13 14.50
CA THR A 647 -40.98 5.71 14.61
C THR A 647 -40.27 5.05 15.80
N CYS A 648 -39.45 5.80 16.53
CA CYS A 648 -38.80 5.34 17.75
C CYS A 648 -39.81 5.37 18.90
N GLY A 649 -40.26 4.19 19.32
CA GLY A 649 -40.96 4.04 20.60
C GLY A 649 -40.02 4.30 21.77
N GLY A 650 -40.56 4.43 22.98
CA GLY A 650 -39.74 4.56 24.21
C GLY A 650 -38.77 3.39 24.44
N SER A 651 -38.94 2.27 23.74
CA SER A 651 -37.96 1.22 23.60
C SER A 651 -37.75 0.83 22.13
N LEU A 652 -36.51 0.48 21.80
CA LEU A 652 -36.09 -0.06 20.51
C LEU A 652 -35.60 -1.49 20.72
N ALA A 653 -36.33 -2.45 20.17
CA ALA A 653 -35.98 -3.87 20.28
C ALA A 653 -34.60 -4.15 19.65
N SER A 654 -33.99 -5.26 20.06
CA SER A 654 -32.74 -5.74 19.47
C SER A 654 -32.87 -5.87 17.94
N ASN A 655 -31.85 -5.42 17.20
CA ASN A 655 -31.75 -5.46 15.75
C ASN A 655 -32.92 -4.75 15.03
N ARG A 656 -33.47 -3.71 15.67
CA ARG A 656 -34.44 -2.83 15.05
C ARG A 656 -33.86 -1.45 14.87
N SER A 657 -34.25 -0.85 13.76
CA SER A 657 -34.05 0.55 13.49
C SER A 657 -35.37 1.28 13.64
N CYS A 658 -35.28 2.53 14.05
CA CYS A 658 -36.36 3.48 14.03
C CYS A 658 -35.83 4.80 13.47
N THR A 659 -36.71 5.68 13.06
CA THR A 659 -36.40 6.94 12.39
C THR A 659 -36.99 8.12 13.14
N ILE A 660 -36.31 9.26 13.07
CA ILE A 660 -36.75 10.54 13.61
C ILE A 660 -36.64 11.56 12.48
N GLY A 661 -37.74 12.23 12.17
CA GLY A 661 -37.79 13.36 11.25
C GLY A 661 -37.76 14.68 12.02
N ILE A 662 -36.79 15.53 11.68
CA ILE A 662 -36.57 16.84 12.29
C ILE A 662 -36.73 17.91 11.21
N ASP A 663 -37.51 18.96 11.49
CA ASP A 663 -37.56 20.18 10.67
C ASP A 663 -36.92 21.37 11.43
N PHE A 664 -36.71 22.46 10.69
CA PHE A 664 -36.20 23.73 11.20
C PHE A 664 -37.16 24.88 10.83
N ARG A 665 -37.39 25.77 11.79
CA ARG A 665 -38.32 26.91 11.78
C ARG A 665 -37.65 28.14 12.45
N PRO A 666 -36.72 28.79 11.75
CA PRO A 666 -36.00 29.97 12.23
C PRO A 666 -36.86 31.24 12.33
#